data_AF-A0A178X6H5-F1
#
_entry.id   AF-A0A178X6H5-F1
#
_cell.length_a   1.000
_cell.length_b   1.000
_cell.length_c   1.000
_cell.angle_alpha   90.00
_cell.angle_beta   90.00
_cell.angle_gamma   90.00
#
_symmetry.space_group_name_H-M   'P 1'
#
loop_
_entity.id
_entity.type
_entity.pdbx_description
1 polymer ?
#
loop_
_entity_poly.entity_id
_entity_poly.type
_entity_poly.pdbx_seq_one_letter_code
_entity_poly.pdbx_strand_id
1 'polypeptide(L)'
;MAVEFLALGPLEVRHAGQAIAINGMRQQKLLALLLLNVNSTVSVDWLVDELWEAPPKSVRQQIHNAVAGVRRTLSGYPGLQISTSPAGYLLEAERSAIDLHVFSDRIKNVERIDPMGCLDNSVAELREALALWRGRVLLGITSPAIDAIATNMEERRLVARERLAALRLASGEFATVVGELREMVSQYPLRESLRYNLMLALYKAGWQADALEVFDHARRELAEELGADPGPQLRALHADILQGARDIGVLVNGEIRTLEAPGTHSSALAAERPAQCYLPNDTRDFFGRSDELTDLLADIEVSSPTALSISAIGGMGGVGKTALAVHLAHRVLADYPDGQFFIDLHGFTLGVEPLTPAEALDSLLRDSGVAGELVPPALEGRVARWRAHMAGKRAIVVLDNAVNVEQVRPLLPGTAGILVVITSRRKLAALEGMTSIDLDVLPHSDAIEVFRLVAGKRRTEAEAEAISNVVRLCGRLPLALRIAGSRFRERPAWTVADLVIRLEGQARRGKFLEVEGCSVADVLRVSYRYLRPLGKRVFRMLGLHPGADFDKYAAAALAGISAEEAEETLEALLDDNLVRQDVPGRYYFHDLVRDCAHELCVDVDSREDRDLAQRALLDYYVHAAFAHCEPLSRIELGMPQAERPAFWTDAEVQASTSAGGFEYEFGNIVSSAQFAAERNWHRTAWQLACMVQPYLRSRNYDGNSRKLCELGVASARSDGSELAESICLQGLAAVHRERGSTAEAHQHLNRALRLSRASGDEAVHMEQLTNLGALFSNEDRLQASLDAYLAAEEKAAQLKNIDMLRTIRNNLGVACRDLGRFDEALDYLHAALELERSRTNSIRGTAVPLWNIASIAHFRREHHKADELFSRVYEDSVRGGFSHGEALGLVGMSATRRSLGKVEDSIDFGRQALALARRFAFRRVECEALSTIGEAWFSSGATASSSEVFDQAMSYSREYSFSRFIARAFEGFAHIAYARGDMATAERHWRDALDTYPANMHERAYARFHLDSLGRAEAGDCFRCGFHYDAA
;
A
#
# COMPACT_ATOMS: atom_id res chain seq x y z
N MET A 1 54.98 -36.02 33.40
CA MET A 1 53.69 -35.29 33.44
C MET A 1 52.64 -36.28 33.87
N ALA A 2 51.71 -35.91 34.74
CA ALA A 2 50.67 -36.83 35.19
C ALA A 2 49.64 -37.10 34.08
N VAL A 3 48.92 -38.22 34.17
CA VAL A 3 47.77 -38.51 33.30
C VAL A 3 46.59 -37.67 33.79
N GLU A 4 45.87 -37.02 32.87
CA GLU A 4 44.66 -36.24 33.15
C GLU A 4 43.42 -37.00 32.67
N PHE A 5 42.40 -37.06 33.51
CA PHE A 5 41.09 -37.63 33.21
C PHE A 5 40.07 -36.53 33.12
N LEU A 6 39.42 -36.50 31.96
CA LEU A 6 38.56 -35.44 31.51
C LEU A 6 37.14 -35.99 31.42
N ALA A 7 36.37 -35.86 32.50
CA ALA A 7 35.02 -36.41 32.68
C ALA A 7 33.91 -35.34 32.61
N LEU A 8 34.23 -34.04 32.73
CA LEU A 8 33.27 -32.93 32.58
C LEU A 8 32.98 -32.62 31.10
N GLY A 9 32.57 -33.63 30.34
CA GLY A 9 32.41 -33.65 28.88
C GLY A 9 32.51 -35.07 28.35
N PRO A 10 32.77 -35.29 27.05
CA PRO A 10 33.17 -36.61 26.56
C PRO A 10 34.36 -37.16 27.36
N LEU A 11 34.36 -38.46 27.67
CA LEU A 11 35.45 -39.09 28.41
C LEU A 11 36.74 -39.02 27.58
N GLU A 12 37.70 -38.23 28.05
CA GLU A 12 39.04 -38.14 27.48
C GLU A 12 40.09 -38.51 28.53
N VAL A 13 41.15 -39.17 28.08
CA VAL A 13 42.35 -39.45 28.89
C VAL A 13 43.51 -38.80 28.19
N ARG A 14 44.28 -37.94 28.87
CA ARG A 14 45.40 -37.21 28.28
C ARG A 14 46.69 -37.47 29.04
N HIS A 15 47.81 -37.50 28.35
CA HIS A 15 49.13 -37.46 28.95
C HIS A 15 50.00 -36.47 28.19
N ALA A 16 50.59 -35.50 28.89
CA ALA A 16 51.36 -34.41 28.28
C ALA A 16 50.60 -33.68 27.14
N GLY A 17 49.29 -33.49 27.29
CA GLY A 17 48.43 -32.84 26.30
C GLY A 17 47.97 -33.71 25.12
N GLN A 18 48.45 -34.95 25.00
CA GLN A 18 48.02 -35.89 23.93
C GLN A 18 46.95 -36.85 24.41
N ALA A 19 45.92 -37.07 23.58
CA ALA A 19 44.81 -37.97 23.88
C ALA A 19 45.21 -39.45 23.77
N ILE A 20 44.83 -40.25 24.76
CA ILE A 20 45.03 -41.69 24.83
C ILE A 20 43.72 -42.38 24.42
N ALA A 21 43.75 -43.14 23.33
CA ALA A 21 42.56 -43.83 22.82
C ALA A 21 42.17 -45.04 23.68
N ILE A 22 41.04 -44.94 24.38
CA ILE A 22 40.40 -46.08 25.06
C ILE A 22 39.46 -46.76 24.05
N ASN A 23 39.85 -47.93 23.56
CA ASN A 23 39.16 -48.59 22.46
C ASN A 23 37.95 -49.40 22.94
N GLY A 24 36.76 -48.98 22.49
CA GLY A 24 35.50 -49.71 22.66
C GLY A 24 34.65 -49.20 23.81
N MET A 25 33.35 -49.07 23.53
CA MET A 25 32.36 -48.44 24.44
C MET A 25 32.30 -49.10 25.83
N ARG A 26 32.49 -50.43 25.91
CA ARG A 26 32.49 -51.15 27.20
C ARG A 26 33.71 -50.83 28.06
N GLN A 27 34.88 -50.59 27.46
CA GLN A 27 36.08 -50.19 28.19
C GLN A 27 35.98 -48.74 28.66
N GLN A 28 35.42 -47.87 27.82
CA GLN A 28 35.13 -46.48 28.18
C GLN A 28 34.13 -46.38 29.32
N LYS A 29 33.02 -47.13 29.25
CA LYS A 29 32.00 -47.20 30.31
C LYS A 29 32.54 -47.76 31.62
N LEU A 30 33.34 -48.84 31.58
CA LEU A 30 34.01 -49.38 32.76
C LEU A 30 34.98 -48.37 33.38
N LEU A 31 35.80 -47.70 32.56
CA LEU A 31 36.74 -46.69 33.05
C LEU A 31 36.00 -45.50 33.68
N ALA A 32 34.90 -45.05 33.07
CA ALA A 32 34.04 -44.01 33.63
C ALA A 32 33.52 -44.40 35.03
N LEU A 33 32.96 -45.60 35.20
CA LEU A 33 32.45 -46.08 36.49
C LEU A 33 33.54 -46.18 37.57
N LEU A 34 34.76 -46.57 37.19
CA LEU A 34 35.91 -46.61 38.10
C LEU A 34 36.45 -45.22 38.44
N LEU A 35 36.43 -44.26 37.51
CA LEU A 35 36.82 -42.88 37.77
C LEU A 35 35.83 -42.16 38.70
N LEU A 36 34.53 -42.43 38.55
CA LEU A 36 33.50 -41.93 39.46
C LEU A 36 33.64 -42.47 40.89
N ASN A 37 34.25 -43.65 41.03
CA ASN A 37 34.53 -44.31 42.31
C ASN A 37 36.04 -44.42 42.57
N VAL A 38 36.83 -43.43 42.15
CA VAL A 38 38.28 -43.45 42.30
C VAL A 38 38.69 -43.65 43.76
N ASN A 39 39.74 -44.43 43.98
CA ASN A 39 40.24 -44.80 45.30
C ASN A 39 39.22 -45.56 46.18
N SER A 40 38.14 -46.10 45.60
CA SER A 40 37.17 -46.97 46.27
C SER A 40 37.04 -48.31 45.52
N THR A 41 36.86 -49.42 46.26
CA THR A 41 36.70 -50.74 45.63
C THR A 41 35.28 -50.90 45.10
N VAL A 42 35.17 -51.19 43.80
CA VAL A 42 33.91 -51.41 43.10
C VAL A 42 33.70 -52.91 42.90
N SER A 43 32.57 -53.46 43.37
CA SER A 43 32.29 -54.89 43.28
C SER A 43 32.00 -55.35 41.85
N VAL A 44 32.29 -56.62 41.56
CA VAL A 44 32.02 -57.20 40.24
C VAL A 44 30.52 -57.21 39.94
N ASP A 45 29.69 -57.53 40.93
CA ASP A 45 28.23 -57.60 40.76
C ASP A 45 27.63 -56.20 40.48
N TRP A 46 28.12 -55.14 41.13
CA TRP A 46 27.70 -53.76 40.81
C TRP A 46 28.13 -53.34 39.39
N LEU A 47 29.34 -53.71 38.97
CA LEU A 47 29.77 -53.49 37.58
C LEU A 47 28.92 -54.26 36.57
N VAL A 48 28.39 -55.44 36.94
CA VAL A 48 27.46 -56.19 36.08
C VAL A 48 26.19 -55.39 35.87
N ASP A 49 25.58 -54.92 36.96
CA ASP A 49 24.31 -54.18 36.94
C ASP A 49 24.42 -52.86 36.15
N GLU A 50 25.56 -52.17 36.25
CA GLU A 50 25.76 -50.90 35.55
C GLU A 50 26.15 -51.08 34.06
N LEU A 51 26.86 -52.14 33.70
CA LEU A 51 27.33 -52.38 32.34
C LEU A 51 26.31 -53.11 31.45
N TRP A 52 25.37 -53.88 32.04
CA TRP A 52 24.38 -54.69 31.31
C TRP A 52 22.98 -54.57 31.89
N GLU A 53 21.98 -54.36 31.04
CA GLU A 53 20.57 -54.52 31.40
C GLU A 53 20.15 -56.01 31.50
N ALA A 54 20.75 -56.87 30.65
CA ALA A 54 20.57 -58.31 30.66
C ALA A 54 21.94 -59.01 30.56
N PRO A 55 22.53 -59.48 31.67
CA PRO A 55 23.91 -59.97 31.67
C PRO A 55 24.03 -61.33 30.96
N PRO A 56 25.01 -61.50 30.05
CA PRO A 56 25.25 -62.78 29.38
C PRO A 56 25.86 -63.81 30.34
N LYS A 57 25.71 -65.12 30.05
CA LYS A 57 26.31 -66.20 30.86
C LYS A 57 27.84 -66.07 31.05
N SER A 58 28.52 -65.33 30.17
CA SER A 58 29.96 -65.05 30.22
C SER A 58 30.33 -63.69 30.83
N VAL A 59 29.44 -63.04 31.60
CA VAL A 59 29.62 -61.64 32.05
C VAL A 59 30.92 -61.40 32.82
N ARG A 60 31.28 -62.31 33.74
CA ARG A 60 32.53 -62.20 34.52
C ARG A 60 33.77 -62.22 33.63
N GLN A 61 33.80 -63.08 32.62
CA GLN A 61 34.90 -63.13 31.65
C GLN A 61 34.98 -61.83 30.82
N GLN A 62 33.84 -61.24 30.45
CA GLN A 62 33.80 -59.98 29.71
C GLN A 62 34.29 -58.80 30.55
N ILE A 63 33.99 -58.76 31.85
CA ILE A 63 34.55 -57.76 32.79
C ILE A 63 36.08 -57.92 32.88
N HIS A 64 36.58 -59.14 33.09
CA HIS A 64 38.03 -59.39 33.12
C HIS A 64 38.73 -58.92 31.83
N ASN A 65 38.13 -59.18 30.66
CA ASN A 65 38.67 -58.74 29.37
C ASN A 65 38.64 -57.21 29.22
N ALA A 66 37.59 -56.54 29.68
CA ALA A 66 37.49 -55.08 29.65
C ALA A 66 38.52 -54.43 30.59
N VAL A 67 38.68 -54.94 31.82
CA VAL A 67 39.71 -54.47 32.78
C VAL A 67 41.12 -54.71 32.22
N ALA A 68 41.38 -55.87 31.63
CA ALA A 68 42.67 -56.17 31.00
C ALA A 68 42.98 -55.23 29.84
N GLY A 69 41.96 -54.86 29.05
CA GLY A 69 42.08 -53.87 27.97
C GLY A 69 42.45 -52.48 28.50
N VAL A 70 41.72 -51.99 29.51
CA VAL A 70 42.00 -50.71 30.16
C VAL A 70 43.40 -50.69 30.81
N ARG A 71 43.78 -51.76 31.53
CA ARG A 71 45.13 -51.89 32.11
C ARG A 71 46.23 -51.84 31.07
N ARG A 72 46.06 -52.54 29.94
CA ARG A 72 47.05 -52.56 28.87
C ARG A 72 47.26 -51.16 28.31
N THR A 73 46.17 -50.43 28.03
CA THR A 73 46.23 -49.07 27.50
C THR A 73 46.86 -48.07 28.48
N LEU A 74 46.69 -48.28 29.79
CA LEU A 74 47.16 -47.34 30.82
C LEU A 74 48.54 -47.72 31.42
N SER A 75 49.03 -48.95 31.22
CA SER A 75 50.30 -49.45 31.78
C SER A 75 51.56 -48.70 31.35
N GLY A 76 51.50 -47.90 30.28
CA GLY A 76 52.61 -47.07 29.79
C GLY A 76 52.75 -45.73 30.51
N TYR A 77 51.87 -45.39 31.45
CA TYR A 77 51.82 -44.07 32.09
C TYR A 77 51.89 -44.17 33.62
N PRO A 78 52.81 -43.44 34.28
CA PRO A 78 52.96 -43.48 35.74
C PRO A 78 51.79 -42.78 36.46
N GLY A 79 51.43 -43.27 37.65
CA GLY A 79 50.43 -42.66 38.53
C GLY A 79 49.01 -43.26 38.47
N LEU A 80 48.84 -44.39 37.77
CA LEU A 80 47.55 -45.07 37.68
C LEU A 80 47.69 -46.59 37.85
N GLN A 81 46.97 -47.16 38.81
CA GLN A 81 46.96 -48.61 39.01
C GLN A 81 45.55 -49.11 39.25
N ILE A 82 45.08 -50.02 38.39
CA ILE A 82 43.86 -50.79 38.68
C ILE A 82 44.29 -52.03 39.44
N SER A 83 44.05 -52.10 40.75
CA SER A 83 44.29 -53.30 41.57
C SER A 83 43.06 -54.21 41.55
N THR A 84 43.28 -55.53 41.58
CA THR A 84 42.20 -56.52 41.75
C THR A 84 42.27 -57.05 43.16
N SER A 85 41.15 -56.99 43.88
CA SER A 85 40.97 -57.62 45.19
C SER A 85 39.85 -58.66 45.12
N PRO A 86 39.72 -59.54 46.14
CA PRO A 86 38.57 -60.45 46.22
C PRO A 86 37.21 -59.74 46.25
N ALA A 87 37.18 -58.47 46.66
CA ALA A 87 35.97 -57.65 46.73
C ALA A 87 35.63 -56.94 45.41
N GLY A 88 36.55 -56.88 44.44
CA GLY A 88 36.30 -56.26 43.13
C GLY A 88 37.52 -55.55 42.52
N TYR A 89 37.27 -54.43 41.84
CA TYR A 89 38.29 -53.61 41.18
C TYR A 89 38.42 -52.25 41.84
N LEU A 90 39.65 -51.80 42.04
CA LEU A 90 39.97 -50.49 42.60
C LEU A 90 40.84 -49.74 41.59
N LEU A 91 40.46 -48.51 41.25
CA LEU A 91 41.28 -47.59 40.47
C LEU A 91 41.98 -46.61 41.41
N GLU A 92 43.30 -46.69 41.47
CA GLU A 92 44.14 -45.78 42.25
C GLU A 92 44.64 -44.66 41.33
N ALA A 93 44.28 -43.42 41.66
CA ALA A 93 44.69 -42.21 40.95
C ALA A 93 44.65 -41.00 41.88
N GLU A 94 45.51 -40.01 41.61
CA GLU A 94 45.45 -38.72 42.31
C GLU A 94 44.14 -37.98 41.98
N ARG A 95 43.49 -37.39 42.99
CA ARG A 95 42.23 -36.65 42.76
C ARG A 95 42.42 -35.43 41.87
N SER A 96 43.57 -34.77 41.96
CA SER A 96 43.98 -33.65 41.10
C SER A 96 44.10 -34.02 39.61
N ALA A 97 44.23 -35.31 39.30
CA ALA A 97 44.28 -35.80 37.93
C ALA A 97 42.89 -35.90 37.27
N ILE A 98 41.79 -35.75 38.02
CA ILE A 98 40.41 -35.92 37.53
C ILE A 98 39.68 -34.58 37.58
N ASP A 99 39.29 -34.05 36.43
CA ASP A 99 38.65 -32.72 36.32
C ASP A 99 37.37 -32.57 37.17
N LEU A 100 36.61 -33.65 37.37
CA LEU A 100 35.44 -33.70 38.24
C LEU A 100 35.78 -33.38 39.71
N HIS A 101 36.91 -33.90 40.20
CA HIS A 101 37.40 -33.60 41.55
C HIS A 101 38.04 -32.22 41.62
N VAL A 102 38.80 -31.82 40.60
CA VAL A 102 39.37 -30.46 40.51
C VAL A 102 38.25 -29.41 40.56
N PHE A 103 37.16 -29.61 39.82
CA PHE A 103 35.97 -28.76 39.88
C PHE A 103 35.39 -28.72 41.29
N SER A 104 35.14 -29.88 41.89
CA SER A 104 34.57 -29.98 43.24
C SER A 104 35.45 -29.31 44.31
N ASP A 105 36.76 -29.44 44.22
CA ASP A 105 37.71 -28.86 45.16
C ASP A 105 37.83 -27.34 44.98
N ARG A 106 37.75 -26.84 43.74
CA ARG A 106 37.68 -25.39 43.47
C ARG A 106 36.40 -24.76 43.99
N ILE A 107 35.24 -25.41 43.83
CA ILE A 107 33.98 -24.93 44.43
C ILE A 107 34.09 -24.86 45.96
N LYS A 108 34.69 -25.87 46.61
CA LYS A 108 34.94 -25.85 48.06
C LYS A 108 35.94 -24.75 48.47
N ASN A 109 36.94 -24.45 47.64
CA ASN A 109 37.86 -23.35 47.91
C ASN A 109 37.14 -22.00 47.88
N VAL A 110 36.24 -21.78 46.91
CA VAL A 110 35.38 -20.59 46.86
C VAL A 110 34.52 -20.48 48.12
N GLU A 111 33.94 -21.59 48.60
CA GLU A 111 33.19 -21.62 49.86
C GLU A 111 34.03 -21.23 51.08
N ARG A 112 35.34 -21.50 51.06
CA ARG A 112 36.27 -21.12 52.15
C ARG A 112 36.77 -19.67 52.04
N ILE A 113 36.89 -19.12 50.82
CA ILE A 113 37.42 -17.77 50.56
C ILE A 113 36.33 -16.69 50.69
N ASP A 114 35.08 -17.01 50.33
CA ASP A 114 33.95 -16.08 50.30
C ASP A 114 33.68 -15.33 51.64
N PRO A 115 33.85 -15.92 52.84
CA PRO A 115 33.72 -15.19 54.11
C PRO A 115 34.84 -14.17 54.38
N MET A 116 35.95 -14.19 53.62
CA MET A 116 37.14 -13.35 53.87
C MET A 116 37.16 -12.03 53.07
N GLY A 117 36.11 -11.71 52.31
CA GLY A 117 35.99 -10.42 51.59
C GLY A 117 36.84 -10.30 50.31
N CYS A 118 37.44 -11.39 49.82
CA CYS A 118 38.19 -11.39 48.56
C CYS A 118 37.31 -11.74 47.35
N LEU A 119 36.45 -10.80 46.93
CA LEU A 119 35.51 -10.98 45.80
C LEU A 119 36.23 -11.41 44.50
N ASP A 120 37.34 -10.75 44.15
CA ASP A 120 38.07 -11.02 42.90
C ASP A 120 38.66 -12.43 42.84
N ASN A 121 39.17 -12.94 43.96
CA ASN A 121 39.70 -14.30 44.06
C ASN A 121 38.59 -15.35 43.90
N SER A 122 37.42 -15.10 44.49
CA SER A 122 36.24 -15.99 44.35
C SER A 122 35.72 -16.01 42.91
N VAL A 123 35.70 -14.85 42.22
CA VAL A 123 35.33 -14.76 40.80
C VAL A 123 36.33 -15.50 39.91
N ALA A 124 37.63 -15.35 40.16
CA ALA A 124 38.68 -16.05 39.40
C ALA A 124 38.57 -17.57 39.55
N GLU A 125 38.44 -18.08 40.78
CA GLU A 125 38.30 -19.51 41.06
C GLU A 125 37.03 -20.12 40.43
N LEU A 126 35.89 -19.40 40.46
CA LEU A 126 34.65 -19.86 39.80
C LEU A 126 34.78 -19.89 38.27
N ARG A 127 35.44 -18.90 37.67
CA ARG A 127 35.71 -18.88 36.22
C ARG A 127 36.61 -20.05 35.81
N GLU A 128 37.68 -20.31 36.56
CA GLU A 128 38.56 -21.45 36.32
C GLU A 128 37.84 -22.79 36.50
N ALA A 129 36.98 -22.92 37.53
CA ALA A 129 36.19 -24.12 37.76
C ALA A 129 35.20 -24.39 36.60
N LEU A 130 34.48 -23.36 36.15
CA LEU A 130 33.51 -23.50 35.04
C LEU A 130 34.20 -23.76 33.70
N ALA A 131 35.43 -23.28 33.48
CA ALA A 131 36.21 -23.54 32.26
C ALA A 131 36.61 -25.02 32.08
N LEU A 132 36.56 -25.84 33.14
CA LEU A 132 36.83 -27.28 33.05
C LEU A 132 35.75 -28.04 32.26
N TRP A 133 34.55 -27.46 32.13
CA TRP A 133 33.40 -28.08 31.49
C TRP A 133 33.46 -27.97 29.96
N ARG A 134 33.46 -29.12 29.28
CA ARG A 134 33.41 -29.26 27.82
C ARG A 134 32.07 -29.75 27.30
N GLY A 135 31.13 -30.10 28.18
CA GLY A 135 29.81 -30.62 27.82
C GLY A 135 29.13 -31.32 28.99
N ARG A 136 28.09 -32.12 28.70
CA ARG A 136 27.47 -33.03 29.68
C ARG A 136 28.51 -34.01 30.21
N VAL A 137 28.45 -34.31 31.51
CA VAL A 137 29.37 -35.25 32.17
C VAL A 137 29.33 -36.60 31.46
N LEU A 138 30.49 -37.11 31.06
CA LEU A 138 30.68 -38.37 30.35
C LEU A 138 29.80 -38.51 29.10
N LEU A 139 29.66 -37.42 28.32
CA LEU A 139 28.82 -37.36 27.12
C LEU A 139 29.07 -38.57 26.18
N GLY A 140 28.00 -39.31 25.87
CA GLY A 140 28.03 -40.52 25.03
C GLY A 140 28.15 -41.84 25.79
N ILE A 141 28.28 -41.81 27.12
CA ILE A 141 28.35 -42.99 27.99
C ILE A 141 27.21 -42.91 29.01
N THR A 142 26.30 -43.89 29.01
CA THR A 142 25.13 -43.91 29.89
C THR A 142 25.10 -45.12 30.82
N SER A 143 24.74 -44.89 32.08
CA SER A 143 24.44 -45.90 33.10
C SER A 143 23.64 -45.23 34.22
N PRO A 144 22.80 -45.95 34.98
CA PRO A 144 22.07 -45.38 36.11
C PRO A 144 22.97 -44.59 37.09
N ALA A 145 24.15 -45.12 37.45
CA ALA A 145 25.11 -44.42 38.30
C ALA A 145 25.74 -43.19 37.63
N ILE A 146 26.08 -43.27 36.34
CA ILE A 146 26.66 -42.15 35.57
C ILE A 146 25.64 -41.02 35.43
N ASP A 147 24.39 -41.35 35.09
CA ASP A 147 23.31 -40.37 34.92
C ASP A 147 23.00 -39.64 36.23
N ALA A 148 22.94 -40.36 37.36
CA ALA A 148 22.73 -39.75 38.67
C ALA A 148 23.85 -38.76 39.06
N ILE A 149 25.10 -39.12 38.79
CA ILE A 149 26.24 -38.22 39.05
C ILE A 149 26.26 -37.05 38.07
N ALA A 150 25.95 -37.28 36.79
CA ALA A 150 25.84 -36.24 35.79
C ALA A 150 24.81 -35.19 36.20
N THR A 151 23.61 -35.61 36.61
CA THR A 151 22.57 -34.70 37.11
C THR A 151 23.04 -33.91 38.36
N ASN A 152 23.69 -34.56 39.33
CA ASN A 152 24.20 -33.85 40.50
C ASN A 152 25.30 -32.83 40.15
N MET A 153 26.18 -33.18 39.22
CA MET A 153 27.26 -32.28 38.78
C MET A 153 26.71 -31.12 37.94
N GLU A 154 25.72 -31.35 37.09
CA GLU A 154 25.04 -30.30 36.31
C GLU A 154 24.31 -29.31 37.22
N GLU A 155 23.66 -29.80 38.28
CA GLU A 155 23.08 -28.93 39.32
C GLU A 155 24.16 -28.10 40.02
N ARG A 156 25.30 -28.69 40.39
CA ARG A 156 26.43 -27.94 40.97
C ARG A 156 27.02 -26.91 40.00
N ARG A 157 27.05 -27.22 38.71
CA ARG A 157 27.47 -26.28 37.66
C ARG A 157 26.53 -25.09 37.59
N LEU A 158 25.22 -25.33 37.64
CA LEU A 158 24.21 -24.27 37.65
C LEU A 158 24.38 -23.38 38.88
N VAL A 159 24.52 -23.96 40.08
CA VAL A 159 24.76 -23.20 41.32
C VAL A 159 26.06 -22.38 41.24
N ALA A 160 27.13 -22.93 40.65
CA ALA A 160 28.38 -22.20 40.45
C ALA A 160 28.23 -21.02 39.47
N ARG A 161 27.44 -21.19 38.41
CA ARG A 161 27.11 -20.12 37.45
C ARG A 161 26.25 -19.02 38.09
N GLU A 162 25.24 -19.40 38.86
CA GLU A 162 24.42 -18.48 39.66
C GLU A 162 25.28 -17.64 40.61
N ARG A 163 26.20 -18.29 41.33
CA ARG A 163 27.10 -17.64 42.28
C ARG A 163 28.11 -16.71 41.59
N LEU A 164 28.65 -17.11 40.43
CA LEU A 164 29.53 -16.25 39.64
C LEU A 164 28.81 -14.99 39.19
N ALA A 165 27.59 -15.12 38.67
CA ALA A 165 26.77 -13.97 38.27
C ALA A 165 26.52 -13.04 39.47
N ALA A 166 26.12 -13.58 40.62
CA ALA A 166 25.87 -12.80 41.83
C ALA A 166 27.15 -12.07 42.32
N LEU A 167 28.30 -12.73 42.36
CA LEU A 167 29.56 -12.09 42.78
C LEU A 167 30.02 -11.00 41.80
N ARG A 168 29.79 -11.17 40.50
CA ARG A 168 30.08 -10.12 39.50
C ARG A 168 29.17 -8.90 39.65
N LEU A 169 27.89 -9.12 39.96
CA LEU A 169 26.98 -8.03 40.33
C LEU A 169 27.44 -7.32 41.61
N ALA A 170 27.95 -8.08 42.59
CA ALA A 170 28.53 -7.51 43.80
C ALA A 170 29.79 -6.68 43.53
N SER A 171 30.60 -7.04 42.53
CA SER A 171 31.75 -6.22 42.08
C SER A 171 31.36 -5.03 41.20
N GLY A 172 30.06 -4.78 40.97
CA GLY A 172 29.56 -3.64 40.19
C GLY A 172 29.42 -3.89 38.68
N GLU A 173 29.59 -5.14 38.21
CA GLU A 173 29.49 -5.50 36.78
C GLU A 173 28.03 -5.68 36.31
N PHE A 174 27.15 -4.70 36.50
CA PHE A 174 25.71 -4.87 36.26
C PHE A 174 25.32 -5.15 34.80
N ALA A 175 25.77 -4.30 33.86
CA ALA A 175 25.36 -4.41 32.45
C ALA A 175 25.95 -5.64 31.73
N THR A 176 27.17 -6.04 32.08
CA THR A 176 27.89 -7.12 31.35
C THR A 176 27.37 -8.51 31.67
N VAL A 177 26.61 -8.67 32.77
CA VAL A 177 26.09 -9.96 33.24
C VAL A 177 24.66 -10.20 32.74
N VAL A 178 23.94 -9.18 32.26
CA VAL A 178 22.53 -9.27 31.82
C VAL A 178 22.33 -10.31 30.72
N GLY A 179 23.19 -10.34 29.69
CA GLY A 179 23.06 -11.29 28.59
C GLY A 179 23.17 -12.74 29.06
N GLU A 180 24.14 -13.02 29.93
CA GLU A 180 24.35 -14.33 30.52
C GLU A 180 23.18 -14.74 31.45
N LEU A 181 22.65 -13.80 32.24
CA LEU A 181 21.49 -14.05 33.11
C LEU A 181 20.19 -14.28 32.31
N ARG A 182 19.96 -13.56 31.20
CA ARG A 182 18.81 -13.80 30.30
C ARG A 182 18.85 -15.21 29.73
N GLU A 183 20.03 -15.67 29.30
CA GLU A 183 20.21 -17.05 28.82
C GLU A 183 19.86 -18.07 29.92
N MET A 184 20.38 -17.88 31.14
CA MET A 184 20.10 -18.80 32.25
C MET A 184 18.63 -18.80 32.67
N VAL A 185 17.96 -17.64 32.71
CA VAL A 185 16.52 -17.55 33.01
C VAL A 185 15.69 -18.26 31.94
N SER A 186 16.06 -18.15 30.66
CA SER A 186 15.37 -18.88 29.59
C SER A 186 15.51 -20.41 29.70
N GLN A 187 16.66 -20.89 30.18
CA GLN A 187 16.93 -22.33 30.37
C GLN A 187 16.32 -22.88 31.65
N TYR A 188 16.22 -22.05 32.70
CA TYR A 188 15.73 -22.41 34.03
C TYR A 188 14.66 -21.42 34.52
N PRO A 189 13.48 -21.37 33.87
CA PRO A 189 12.48 -20.35 34.12
C PRO A 189 11.96 -20.34 35.57
N LEU A 190 11.91 -21.50 36.24
CA LEU A 190 11.39 -21.63 37.60
C LEU A 190 12.41 -21.25 38.70
N ARG A 191 13.65 -20.91 38.36
CA ARG A 191 14.69 -20.51 39.33
C ARG A 191 14.58 -19.03 39.68
N GLU A 192 13.94 -18.73 40.79
CA GLU A 192 13.73 -17.35 41.26
C GLU A 192 15.03 -16.59 41.58
N SER A 193 16.11 -17.27 41.98
CA SER A 193 17.42 -16.67 42.26
C SER A 193 18.03 -15.98 41.03
N LEU A 194 17.93 -16.64 39.86
CA LEU A 194 18.38 -16.09 38.57
C LEU A 194 17.56 -14.87 38.17
N ARG A 195 16.24 -14.93 38.38
CA ARG A 195 15.34 -13.81 38.11
C ARG A 195 15.62 -12.62 39.02
N TYR A 196 15.87 -12.86 40.31
CA TYR A 196 16.26 -11.81 41.25
C TYR A 196 17.52 -11.08 40.76
N ASN A 197 18.57 -11.83 40.43
CA ASN A 197 19.84 -11.25 39.98
C ASN A 197 19.71 -10.56 38.62
N LEU A 198 18.89 -11.08 37.70
CA LEU A 198 18.58 -10.42 36.42
C LEU A 198 17.83 -9.10 36.65
N MET A 199 16.78 -9.14 37.47
CA MET A 199 15.97 -7.98 37.82
C MET A 199 16.80 -6.89 38.50
N LEU A 200 17.71 -7.26 39.41
CA LEU A 200 18.65 -6.34 40.03
C LEU A 200 19.66 -5.78 39.02
N ALA A 201 20.23 -6.62 38.14
CA ALA A 201 21.19 -6.19 37.13
C ALA A 201 20.58 -5.19 36.15
N LEU A 202 19.36 -5.47 35.65
CA LEU A 202 18.59 -4.58 34.77
C LEU A 202 18.28 -3.26 35.48
N TYR A 203 17.81 -3.31 36.72
CA TYR A 203 17.52 -2.12 37.51
C TYR A 203 18.76 -1.25 37.75
N LYS A 204 19.88 -1.85 38.18
CA LYS A 204 21.16 -1.14 38.41
C LYS A 204 21.82 -0.66 37.11
N ALA A 205 21.49 -1.24 35.97
CA ALA A 205 21.89 -0.78 34.64
C ALA A 205 20.99 0.33 34.08
N GLY A 206 19.95 0.75 34.80
CA GLY A 206 19.01 1.80 34.37
C GLY A 206 17.83 1.30 33.53
N TRP A 207 17.63 -0.01 33.41
CA TRP A 207 16.54 -0.65 32.66
C TRP A 207 15.42 -1.10 33.61
N GLN A 208 14.78 -0.14 34.26
CA GLN A 208 13.74 -0.40 35.26
C GLN A 208 12.50 -1.11 34.67
N ALA A 209 12.07 -0.74 33.46
CA ALA A 209 10.93 -1.36 32.80
C ALA A 209 11.19 -2.85 32.52
N ASP A 210 12.34 -3.19 31.94
CA ASP A 210 12.77 -4.58 31.73
C ASP A 210 12.86 -5.36 33.05
N ALA A 211 13.29 -4.72 34.14
CA ALA A 211 13.35 -5.36 35.46
C ALA A 211 11.94 -5.73 35.98
N LEU A 212 10.96 -4.83 35.83
CA LEU A 212 9.57 -5.09 36.22
C LEU A 212 8.93 -6.17 35.32
N GLU A 213 9.25 -6.17 34.04
CA GLU A 213 8.78 -7.20 33.10
C GLU A 213 9.26 -8.60 33.52
N VAL A 214 10.51 -8.73 33.98
CA VAL A 214 11.05 -10.00 34.51
C VAL A 214 10.23 -10.52 35.70
N PHE A 215 9.74 -9.63 36.56
CA PHE A 215 8.85 -10.00 37.67
C PHE A 215 7.48 -10.49 37.18
N ASP A 216 6.87 -9.80 36.22
CA ASP A 216 5.57 -10.17 35.67
C ASP A 216 5.61 -11.50 34.90
N HIS A 217 6.69 -11.75 34.15
CA HIS A 217 6.95 -13.06 33.56
C HIS A 217 7.14 -14.13 34.63
N ALA A 218 7.89 -13.84 35.71
CA ALA A 218 8.07 -14.79 36.81
C ALA A 218 6.74 -15.19 37.47
N ARG A 219 5.88 -14.20 37.72
CA ARG A 219 4.57 -14.39 38.34
C ARG A 219 3.67 -15.28 37.49
N ARG A 220 3.63 -15.07 36.17
CA ARG A 220 2.84 -15.90 35.26
C ARG A 220 3.36 -17.34 35.20
N GLU A 221 4.66 -17.51 34.96
CA GLU A 221 5.24 -18.85 34.80
C GLU A 221 5.20 -19.68 36.10
N LEU A 222 5.42 -19.07 37.27
CA LEU A 222 5.27 -19.78 38.56
C LEU A 222 3.82 -20.14 38.87
N ALA A 223 2.87 -19.28 38.51
CA ALA A 223 1.44 -19.56 38.68
C ALA A 223 0.96 -20.68 37.74
N GLU A 224 1.44 -20.71 36.50
CA GLU A 224 1.06 -21.72 35.50
C GLU A 224 1.68 -23.10 35.78
N GLU A 225 2.98 -23.16 36.09
CA GLU A 225 3.71 -24.44 36.24
C GLU A 225 3.66 -25.01 37.67
N LEU A 226 3.62 -24.16 38.70
CA LEU A 226 3.68 -24.57 40.11
C LEU A 226 2.44 -24.18 40.93
N GLY A 227 1.52 -23.37 40.38
CA GLY A 227 0.37 -22.85 41.11
C GLY A 227 0.74 -21.93 42.28
N ALA A 228 1.93 -21.33 42.24
CA ALA A 228 2.50 -20.57 43.34
C ALA A 228 2.81 -19.12 42.94
N ASP A 229 2.68 -18.20 43.89
CA ASP A 229 3.11 -16.81 43.72
C ASP A 229 4.63 -16.67 43.89
N PRO A 230 5.26 -15.61 43.32
CA PRO A 230 6.67 -15.31 43.55
C PRO A 230 7.06 -15.25 45.03
N GLY A 231 8.24 -15.80 45.34
CA GLY A 231 8.83 -15.85 46.66
C GLY A 231 9.06 -14.46 47.28
N PRO A 232 9.25 -14.40 48.61
CA PRO A 232 9.33 -13.14 49.36
C PRO A 232 10.50 -12.24 48.91
N GLN A 233 11.63 -12.83 48.50
CA GLN A 233 12.81 -12.09 48.06
C GLN A 233 12.56 -11.36 46.73
N LEU A 234 11.92 -12.04 45.77
CA LEU A 234 11.60 -11.47 44.47
C LEU A 234 10.49 -10.40 44.58
N ARG A 235 9.50 -10.61 45.45
CA ARG A 235 8.48 -9.60 45.78
C ARG A 235 9.06 -8.37 46.48
N ALA A 236 10.00 -8.55 47.39
CA ALA A 236 10.68 -7.44 48.06
C ALA A 236 11.48 -6.61 47.05
N LEU A 237 12.28 -7.24 46.18
CA LEU A 237 13.01 -6.54 45.13
C LEU A 237 12.08 -5.78 44.18
N HIS A 238 10.93 -6.36 43.82
CA HIS A 238 9.92 -5.67 43.01
C HIS A 238 9.38 -4.42 43.72
N ALA A 239 9.06 -4.52 45.01
CA ALA A 239 8.63 -3.37 45.81
C ALA A 239 9.73 -2.30 45.93
N ASP A 240 10.98 -2.70 46.15
CA ASP A 240 12.13 -1.79 46.24
C ASP A 240 12.39 -1.06 44.91
N ILE A 241 12.26 -1.76 43.78
CA ILE A 241 12.38 -1.17 42.44
C ILE A 241 11.25 -0.18 42.17
N LEU A 242 10.01 -0.51 42.53
CA LEU A 242 8.86 0.40 42.41
C LEU A 242 9.02 1.66 43.28
N GLN A 243 9.71 1.55 44.42
CA GLN A 243 10.00 2.68 45.32
C GLN A 243 11.27 3.45 44.95
N GLY A 244 12.04 2.99 43.94
CA GLY A 244 13.27 3.64 43.52
C GLY A 244 14.43 3.48 44.52
N ALA A 245 14.46 2.40 45.30
CA ALA A 245 15.44 2.18 46.34
C ALA A 245 16.88 2.06 45.78
N ARG A 246 17.82 2.83 46.33
CA ARG A 246 19.22 2.84 45.88
C ARG A 246 20.08 1.77 46.57
N ASP A 247 19.74 1.36 47.79
CA ASP A 247 20.55 0.43 48.59
C ASP A 247 19.95 -0.98 48.58
N ILE A 248 19.89 -1.58 47.40
CA ILE A 248 19.40 -2.96 47.20
C ILE A 248 20.61 -3.90 47.17
N GLY A 249 20.61 -4.90 48.06
CA GLY A 249 21.67 -5.90 48.14
C GLY A 249 21.59 -6.97 47.04
N VAL A 250 22.70 -7.67 46.82
CA VAL A 250 22.80 -8.76 45.84
C VAL A 250 22.45 -10.09 46.52
N LEU A 251 21.72 -10.97 45.82
CA LEU A 251 21.36 -12.29 46.35
C LEU A 251 22.48 -13.30 46.05
N VAL A 252 23.26 -13.65 47.08
CA VAL A 252 24.32 -14.65 47.02
C VAL A 252 23.94 -15.81 47.95
N ASN A 253 23.82 -17.03 47.42
CA ASN A 253 23.45 -18.23 48.18
C ASN A 253 22.15 -18.11 49.02
N GLY A 254 21.16 -17.35 48.52
CA GLY A 254 19.88 -17.17 49.21
C GLY A 254 19.88 -16.09 50.30
N GLU A 255 21.00 -15.42 50.53
CA GLU A 255 21.11 -14.28 51.46
C GLU A 255 21.36 -12.97 50.69
N ILE A 256 20.71 -11.89 51.12
CA ILE A 256 20.89 -10.56 50.53
C ILE A 256 22.12 -9.92 51.19
N ARG A 257 23.17 -9.67 50.39
CA ARG A 257 24.37 -8.95 50.84
C ARG A 257 24.28 -7.50 50.38
N THR A 258 24.16 -6.57 51.33
CA THR A 258 24.39 -5.14 51.10
C THR A 258 25.89 -4.88 51.16
N LEU A 259 26.43 -4.28 50.10
CA LEU A 259 27.84 -3.90 50.07
C LEU A 259 27.98 -2.54 50.75
N GLU A 260 28.73 -2.50 51.86
CA GLU A 260 29.21 -1.25 52.40
C GLU A 260 30.13 -0.59 51.37
N ALA A 261 29.77 0.61 50.92
CA ALA A 261 30.64 1.40 50.06
C ALA A 261 31.97 1.67 50.80
N PRO A 262 33.15 1.45 50.17
CA PRO A 262 34.43 1.84 50.77
C PRO A 262 34.40 3.32 51.15
N GLY A 263 34.67 3.58 52.43
CA GLY A 263 34.40 4.85 53.08
C GLY A 263 35.09 6.07 52.45
N THR A 264 34.30 7.14 52.36
CA THR A 264 34.64 8.54 52.69
C THR A 264 36.12 8.95 52.55
N HIS A 265 36.44 9.59 51.43
CA HIS A 265 37.24 10.83 51.47
C HIS A 265 36.45 11.95 50.80
N SER A 266 36.27 13.02 51.57
CA SER A 266 35.44 14.17 51.29
C SER A 266 36.13 15.19 50.37
N SER A 267 35.29 15.85 49.57
CA SER A 267 35.41 17.25 49.15
C SER A 267 36.60 17.65 48.28
N ALA A 268 36.36 17.68 46.97
CA ALA A 268 36.45 18.89 46.14
C ALA A 268 36.29 18.51 44.67
N LEU A 269 35.09 18.64 44.12
CA LEU A 269 34.78 18.90 42.71
C LEU A 269 33.26 19.07 42.59
N ALA A 270 32.80 20.28 42.93
CA ALA A 270 31.53 20.78 42.45
C ALA A 270 31.72 21.20 40.99
N ALA A 271 31.51 20.27 40.07
CA ALA A 271 31.21 20.50 38.65
C ALA A 271 30.83 19.14 38.03
N GLU A 272 29.77 19.12 37.22
CA GLU A 272 29.24 17.97 36.45
C GLU A 272 28.41 16.95 37.21
N ARG A 273 27.15 17.31 37.51
CA ARG A 273 26.07 16.30 37.48
C ARG A 273 25.83 15.96 36.00
N PRO A 274 25.93 14.70 35.56
CA PRO A 274 25.50 14.34 34.21
C PRO A 274 24.01 14.68 34.07
N ALA A 275 23.63 15.29 32.95
CA ALA A 275 22.25 15.60 32.61
C ALA A 275 21.37 14.36 32.81
N GLN A 276 20.23 14.50 33.50
CA GLN A 276 19.29 13.39 33.66
C GLN A 276 18.61 13.15 32.31
N CYS A 277 18.97 12.05 31.64
CA CYS A 277 18.43 11.63 30.36
C CYS A 277 17.48 10.46 30.55
N TYR A 278 16.19 10.70 30.31
CA TYR A 278 15.11 9.73 30.36
C TYR A 278 14.60 9.33 28.97
N LEU A 279 15.29 9.77 27.90
CA LEU A 279 14.89 9.45 26.53
C LEU A 279 15.10 7.96 26.21
N PRO A 280 14.16 7.31 25.52
CA PRO A 280 14.36 5.98 24.94
C PRO A 280 15.56 5.94 23.98
N ASN A 281 16.11 4.75 23.73
CA ASN A 281 17.21 4.59 22.76
C ASN A 281 16.82 5.09 21.37
N ASP A 282 17.75 5.77 20.70
CA ASP A 282 17.58 6.12 19.30
C ASP A 282 17.60 4.88 18.40
N THR A 283 16.87 4.94 17.29
CA THR A 283 16.80 3.85 16.32
C THR A 283 17.96 3.95 15.34
N ARG A 284 18.92 3.02 15.40
CA ARG A 284 20.07 2.96 14.46
C ARG A 284 19.68 2.97 12.98
N ASP A 285 18.47 2.48 12.69
CA ASP A 285 17.91 2.30 11.36
C ASP A 285 16.84 3.37 11.02
N PHE A 286 16.95 4.58 11.58
CA PHE A 286 16.02 5.68 11.29
C PHE A 286 16.21 6.20 9.85
N PHE A 287 15.18 6.01 9.00
CA PHE A 287 15.23 6.33 7.57
C PHE A 287 13.90 6.91 7.06
N GLY A 288 14.01 7.78 6.04
CA GLY A 288 12.87 8.28 5.25
C GLY A 288 12.05 9.41 5.87
N ARG A 289 12.66 10.17 6.80
CA ARG A 289 12.04 11.32 7.50
C ARG A 289 12.94 12.54 7.58
N SER A 290 13.81 12.70 6.58
CA SER A 290 14.83 13.75 6.60
C SER A 290 14.23 15.14 6.40
N ASP A 291 13.19 15.25 5.57
CA ASP A 291 12.52 16.52 5.30
C ASP A 291 11.75 16.98 6.54
N GLU A 292 10.92 16.11 7.13
CA GLU A 292 10.16 16.44 8.34
C GLU A 292 11.09 16.73 9.53
N LEU A 293 12.23 16.04 9.64
CA LEU A 293 13.23 16.35 10.66
C LEU A 293 13.88 17.72 10.42
N THR A 294 14.14 18.08 9.16
CA THR A 294 14.72 19.38 8.81
C THR A 294 13.76 20.51 9.12
N ASP A 295 12.47 20.34 8.82
CA ASP A 295 11.43 21.32 9.15
C ASP A 295 11.33 21.52 10.67
N LEU A 296 11.28 20.43 11.45
CA LEU A 296 11.26 20.50 12.92
C LEU A 296 12.49 21.22 13.49
N LEU A 297 13.68 20.95 12.94
CA LEU A 297 14.91 21.61 13.38
C LEU A 297 14.90 23.11 13.03
N ALA A 298 14.44 23.48 11.84
CA ALA A 298 14.33 24.87 11.42
C ALA A 298 13.36 25.65 12.33
N ASP A 299 12.22 25.07 12.70
CA ASP A 299 11.26 25.70 13.61
C ASP A 299 11.81 25.88 15.03
N ILE A 300 12.63 24.93 15.50
CA ILE A 300 13.34 25.05 16.78
C ILE A 300 14.32 26.23 16.74
N GLU A 301 15.06 26.41 15.63
CA GLU A 301 16.02 27.51 15.48
C GLU A 301 15.36 28.90 15.40
N VAL A 302 14.16 29.00 14.83
CA VAL A 302 13.42 30.27 14.65
C VAL A 302 12.64 30.69 15.92
N SER A 303 12.63 29.85 16.96
CA SER A 303 11.82 30.04 18.16
C SER A 303 12.12 31.35 18.94
N SER A 304 11.05 32.01 19.41
CA SER A 304 11.13 33.29 20.13
C SER A 304 11.79 33.15 21.51
N PRO A 305 12.65 34.11 21.93
CA PRO A 305 13.28 34.09 23.25
C PRO A 305 12.29 34.27 24.43
N THR A 306 11.02 34.56 24.16
CA THR A 306 9.98 34.80 25.18
C THR A 306 8.86 33.77 25.22
N ALA A 307 8.74 32.90 24.21
CA ALA A 307 7.65 31.92 24.10
C ALA A 307 8.14 30.48 24.29
N LEU A 308 7.25 29.59 24.74
CA LEU A 308 7.50 28.15 24.81
C LEU A 308 7.47 27.56 23.39
N SER A 309 8.50 26.78 23.03
CA SER A 309 8.52 26.04 21.76
C SER A 309 7.78 24.72 21.92
N ILE A 310 6.67 24.57 21.21
CA ILE A 310 5.85 23.34 21.21
C ILE A 310 5.82 22.78 19.79
N SER A 311 6.32 21.55 19.62
CA SER A 311 6.25 20.81 18.36
C SER A 311 5.33 19.62 18.54
N ALA A 312 4.23 19.57 17.79
CA ALA A 312 3.34 18.40 17.77
C ALA A 312 3.52 17.59 16.51
N ILE A 313 3.65 16.28 16.69
CA ILE A 313 3.81 15.29 15.64
C ILE A 313 2.52 14.45 15.60
N GLY A 314 1.70 14.73 14.60
CA GLY A 314 0.42 14.08 14.30
C GLY A 314 0.57 12.91 13.31
N GLY A 315 -0.49 12.12 13.14
CA GLY A 315 -0.57 11.07 12.12
C GLY A 315 -1.09 9.72 12.62
N MET A 316 -1.35 8.79 11.70
CA MET A 316 -2.00 7.50 12.02
C MET A 316 -1.13 6.55 12.88
N GLY A 317 -1.75 5.52 13.45
CA GLY A 317 -1.03 4.47 14.19
C GLY A 317 0.04 3.77 13.34
N GLY A 318 1.23 3.56 13.90
CA GLY A 318 2.33 2.84 13.22
C GLY A 318 3.13 3.65 12.19
N VAL A 319 2.83 4.94 11.98
CA VAL A 319 3.52 5.81 11.00
C VAL A 319 4.93 6.27 11.42
N GLY A 320 5.30 6.08 12.69
CA GLY A 320 6.64 6.38 13.22
C GLY A 320 6.77 7.66 14.05
N LYS A 321 5.67 8.26 14.55
CA LYS A 321 5.69 9.50 15.36
C LYS A 321 6.66 9.46 16.54
N THR A 322 6.56 8.43 17.38
CA THR A 322 7.44 8.24 18.55
C THR A 322 8.91 8.12 18.13
N ALA A 323 9.19 7.40 17.03
CA ALA A 323 10.54 7.27 16.52
C ALA A 323 11.11 8.61 16.03
N LEU A 324 10.32 9.43 15.34
CA LEU A 324 10.73 10.78 14.93
C LEU A 324 10.93 11.71 16.13
N ALA A 325 10.03 11.68 17.12
CA ALA A 325 10.14 12.50 18.33
C ALA A 325 11.42 12.17 19.12
N VAL A 326 11.69 10.88 19.32
CA VAL A 326 12.90 10.42 20.00
C VAL A 326 14.15 10.76 19.17
N HIS A 327 14.14 10.56 17.85
CA HIS A 327 15.27 10.91 17.00
C HIS A 327 15.57 12.42 17.00
N LEU A 328 14.53 13.26 16.91
CA LEU A 328 14.64 14.72 17.05
C LEU A 328 15.24 15.08 18.40
N ALA A 329 14.73 14.49 19.48
CA ALA A 329 15.23 14.75 20.84
C ALA A 329 16.72 14.41 20.95
N HIS A 330 17.16 13.25 20.43
CA HIS A 330 18.58 12.86 20.40
C HIS A 330 19.46 13.82 19.59
N ARG A 331 18.94 14.40 18.51
CA ARG A 331 19.67 15.36 17.66
C ARG A 331 19.97 16.69 18.34
N VAL A 332 19.09 17.15 19.22
CA VAL A 332 19.19 18.48 19.87
C VAL A 332 19.65 18.42 21.33
N LEU A 333 20.06 17.24 21.84
CA LEU A 333 20.38 17.05 23.27
C LEU A 333 21.41 18.04 23.82
N ALA A 334 22.39 18.44 23.00
CA ALA A 334 23.46 19.34 23.39
C ALA A 334 22.94 20.74 23.78
N ASP A 335 21.79 21.16 23.24
CA ASP A 335 21.20 22.48 23.47
C ASP A 335 20.34 22.53 24.74
N TYR A 336 19.97 21.36 25.28
CA TYR A 336 19.10 21.19 26.45
C TYR A 336 19.76 20.36 27.57
N PRO A 337 20.80 20.89 28.25
CA PRO A 337 21.56 20.15 29.25
C PRO A 337 20.88 20.04 30.62
N ASP A 338 19.86 20.84 30.92
CA ASP A 338 19.27 20.92 32.26
C ASP A 338 18.22 19.83 32.53
N GLY A 339 17.80 19.07 31.50
CA GLY A 339 16.93 17.92 31.66
C GLY A 339 16.36 17.40 30.33
N GLN A 340 16.30 16.08 30.17
CA GLN A 340 15.81 15.43 28.96
C GLN A 340 14.77 14.39 29.37
N PHE A 341 13.49 14.77 29.31
CA PHE A 341 12.37 14.00 29.86
C PHE A 341 11.56 13.33 28.76
N PHE A 342 11.15 12.09 29.00
CA PHE A 342 10.21 11.36 28.16
C PHE A 342 9.11 10.78 29.05
N ILE A 343 7.86 10.93 28.63
CA ILE A 343 6.72 10.29 29.28
C ILE A 343 5.75 9.78 28.21
N ASP A 344 5.42 8.49 28.29
CA ASP A 344 4.32 7.90 27.52
C ASP A 344 3.02 8.14 28.28
N LEU A 345 2.12 8.91 27.68
CA LEU A 345 0.82 9.26 28.26
C LEU A 345 -0.22 8.14 28.13
N HIS A 346 0.16 7.00 27.55
CA HIS A 346 -0.64 5.79 27.35
C HIS A 346 -1.96 6.02 26.62
N GLY A 347 -2.08 7.10 25.84
CA GLY A 347 -3.35 7.51 25.27
C GLY A 347 -3.97 6.53 24.30
N PHE A 348 -3.13 5.78 23.58
CA PHE A 348 -3.57 4.75 22.64
C PHE A 348 -2.82 3.42 22.84
N THR A 349 -2.56 3.07 24.10
CA THR A 349 -1.89 1.82 24.48
C THR A 349 -2.93 0.72 24.77
N LEU A 350 -2.71 -0.48 24.25
CA LEU A 350 -3.67 -1.58 24.38
C LEU A 350 -3.74 -2.08 25.83
N GLY A 351 -4.93 -2.07 26.43
CA GLY A 351 -5.16 -2.66 27.76
C GLY A 351 -4.69 -1.79 28.94
N VAL A 352 -4.25 -0.55 28.68
CA VAL A 352 -3.78 0.40 29.69
C VAL A 352 -4.62 1.68 29.58
N GLU A 353 -5.11 2.21 30.70
CA GLU A 353 -5.81 3.49 30.72
C GLU A 353 -4.82 4.65 30.55
N PRO A 354 -5.19 5.73 29.83
CA PRO A 354 -4.34 6.91 29.68
C PRO A 354 -3.96 7.52 31.02
N LEU A 355 -2.71 7.98 31.14
CA LEU A 355 -2.25 8.67 32.35
C LEU A 355 -3.04 9.95 32.58
N THR A 356 -3.47 10.18 33.81
CA THR A 356 -4.05 11.47 34.19
C THR A 356 -2.96 12.55 34.24
N PRO A 357 -3.29 13.83 34.02
CA PRO A 357 -2.32 14.91 34.14
C PRO A 357 -1.63 14.97 35.51
N ALA A 358 -2.32 14.55 36.57
CA ALA A 358 -1.78 14.53 37.91
C ALA A 358 -0.69 13.46 38.05
N GLU A 359 -0.92 12.25 37.54
CA GLU A 359 0.07 11.15 37.54
C GLU A 359 1.27 11.49 36.68
N ALA A 360 1.04 12.06 35.49
CA ALA A 360 2.11 12.49 34.59
C ALA A 360 3.01 13.57 35.23
N LEU A 361 2.42 14.58 35.89
CA LEU A 361 3.19 15.60 36.62
C LEU A 361 3.91 15.03 37.86
N ASP A 362 3.36 14.02 38.52
CA ASP A 362 4.04 13.36 39.64
C ASP A 362 5.35 12.72 39.17
N SER A 363 5.31 11.99 38.04
CA SER A 363 6.50 11.40 37.43
C SER A 363 7.50 12.49 37.03
N LEU A 364 7.07 13.48 36.23
CA LEU A 364 7.95 14.55 35.74
C LEU A 364 8.62 15.34 36.88
N LEU A 365 7.89 15.62 37.97
CA LEU A 365 8.45 16.30 39.15
C LEU A 365 9.49 15.43 39.86
N ARG A 366 9.23 14.13 40.04
CA ARG A 366 10.20 13.20 40.65
C ARG A 366 11.43 13.00 39.78
N ASP A 367 11.24 12.79 38.48
CA ASP A 367 12.29 12.58 37.49
C ASP A 367 13.20 13.80 37.37
N SER A 368 12.63 15.00 37.51
CA SER A 368 13.40 16.26 37.56
C SER A 368 14.05 16.57 38.92
N GLY A 369 14.01 15.63 39.87
CA GLY A 369 14.71 15.68 41.15
C GLY A 369 13.95 16.33 42.31
N VAL A 370 12.63 16.56 42.20
CA VAL A 370 11.80 17.02 43.32
C VAL A 370 11.52 15.85 44.26
N ALA A 371 11.89 15.99 45.54
CA ALA A 371 11.59 14.98 46.55
C ALA A 371 10.07 14.75 46.66
N GLY A 372 9.64 13.49 46.78
CA GLY A 372 8.21 13.13 46.77
C GLY A 372 7.37 13.84 47.84
N GLU A 373 7.96 14.16 48.99
CA GLU A 373 7.33 14.93 50.08
C GLU A 373 6.98 16.38 49.68
N LEU A 374 7.67 16.92 48.68
CA LEU A 374 7.49 18.28 48.18
C LEU A 374 6.57 18.35 46.96
N VAL A 375 6.03 17.21 46.51
CA VAL A 375 5.07 17.17 45.39
C VAL A 375 3.66 17.44 45.95
N PRO A 376 2.99 18.51 45.54
CA PRO A 376 1.66 18.83 46.05
C PRO A 376 0.63 17.73 45.72
N PRO A 377 -0.38 17.49 46.57
CA PRO A 377 -1.39 16.45 46.32
C PRO A 377 -2.41 16.85 45.24
N ALA A 378 -2.70 18.15 45.09
CA ALA A 378 -3.67 18.66 44.12
C ALA A 378 -3.00 18.98 42.77
N LEU A 379 -3.71 18.73 41.67
CA LEU A 379 -3.24 18.97 40.30
C LEU A 379 -2.76 20.42 40.09
N GLU A 380 -3.55 21.41 40.50
CA GLU A 380 -3.20 22.83 40.37
C GLU A 380 -1.87 23.16 41.06
N GLY A 381 -1.63 22.57 42.23
CA GLY A 381 -0.37 22.68 42.96
C GLY A 381 0.79 22.04 42.22
N ARG A 382 0.60 20.85 41.61
CA ARG A 382 1.62 20.19 40.79
C ARG A 382 1.97 20.99 39.54
N VAL A 383 0.97 21.58 38.87
CA VAL A 383 1.16 22.46 37.70
C VAL A 383 2.01 23.68 38.09
N ALA A 384 1.63 24.36 39.18
CA ALA A 384 2.38 25.52 39.66
C ALA A 384 3.83 25.15 40.03
N ARG A 385 4.02 24.01 40.70
CA ARG A 385 5.34 23.49 41.07
C ARG A 385 6.19 23.13 39.84
N TRP A 386 5.60 22.49 38.84
CA TRP A 386 6.26 22.13 37.59
C TRP A 386 6.74 23.36 36.85
N ARG A 387 5.87 24.37 36.67
CA ARG A 387 6.25 25.64 36.04
C ARG A 387 7.35 26.37 36.81
N ALA A 388 7.28 26.40 38.14
CA ALA A 388 8.31 27.02 38.97
C ALA A 388 9.65 26.27 38.91
N HIS A 389 9.64 24.94 38.84
CA HIS A 389 10.85 24.11 38.76
C HIS A 389 11.53 24.17 37.39
N MET A 390 10.75 24.38 36.34
CA MET A 390 11.22 24.49 34.96
C MET A 390 11.67 25.92 34.60
N ALA A 391 11.31 26.92 35.41
CA ALA A 391 11.67 28.31 35.17
C ALA A 391 13.20 28.50 35.09
N GLY A 392 13.66 29.10 33.99
CA GLY A 392 15.08 29.42 33.75
C GLY A 392 15.96 28.24 33.34
N LYS A 393 15.39 27.05 33.10
CA LYS A 393 16.11 25.86 32.63
C LYS A 393 16.03 25.68 31.12
N ARG A 394 17.04 25.02 30.56
CA ARG A 394 17.06 24.51 29.18
C ARG A 394 16.86 23.00 29.16
N ALA A 395 15.62 22.59 28.95
CA ALA A 395 15.21 21.19 28.98
C ALA A 395 14.38 20.80 27.76
N ILE A 396 14.33 19.52 27.46
CA ILE A 396 13.41 18.93 26.48
C ILE A 396 12.43 18.01 27.19
N VAL A 397 11.14 18.09 26.81
CA VAL A 397 10.06 17.27 27.35
C VAL A 397 9.33 16.60 26.20
N VAL A 398 9.47 15.28 26.05
CA VAL A 398 8.73 14.48 25.08
C VAL A 398 7.49 13.89 25.75
N LEU A 399 6.32 14.34 25.31
CA LEU A 399 5.00 13.85 25.72
C LEU A 399 4.49 12.90 24.64
N ASP A 400 4.77 11.62 24.78
CA ASP A 400 4.42 10.62 23.78
C ASP A 400 2.97 10.12 23.97
N ASN A 401 2.29 9.82 22.85
CA ASN A 401 1.01 9.12 22.83
C ASN A 401 -0.13 9.87 23.57
N ALA A 402 -0.22 11.19 23.40
CA ALA A 402 -1.27 12.02 23.99
C ALA A 402 -2.65 11.75 23.38
N VAL A 403 -3.70 11.77 24.21
CA VAL A 403 -5.11 11.62 23.75
C VAL A 403 -5.71 12.93 23.27
N ASN A 404 -5.51 14.02 24.01
CA ASN A 404 -6.17 15.29 23.76
C ASN A 404 -5.42 16.47 24.41
N VAL A 405 -5.89 17.69 24.13
CA VAL A 405 -5.30 18.93 24.66
C VAL A 405 -5.46 19.06 26.17
N GLU A 406 -6.55 18.54 26.75
CA GLU A 406 -6.80 18.58 28.20
C GLU A 406 -5.76 17.78 28.99
N GLN A 407 -5.27 16.67 28.43
CA GLN A 407 -4.21 15.87 29.01
C GLN A 407 -2.85 16.60 29.00
N VAL A 408 -2.57 17.32 27.91
CA VAL A 408 -1.26 17.94 27.65
C VAL A 408 -1.12 19.32 28.28
N ARG A 409 -2.17 20.16 28.24
CA ARG A 409 -2.11 21.57 28.67
C ARG A 409 -1.57 21.76 30.10
N PRO A 410 -1.91 20.92 31.11
CA PRO A 410 -1.33 21.03 32.45
C PRO A 410 0.17 20.70 32.52
N LEU A 411 0.69 19.92 31.56
CA LEU A 411 2.10 19.46 31.51
C LEU A 411 3.04 20.50 30.90
N LEU A 412 2.50 21.56 30.28
CA LEU A 412 3.30 22.57 29.60
C LEU A 412 4.02 23.50 30.60
N PRO A 413 5.36 23.59 30.52
CA PRO A 413 6.12 24.53 31.32
C PRO A 413 5.92 25.96 30.79
N GLY A 414 5.84 26.95 31.67
CA GLY A 414 5.41 28.32 31.31
C GLY A 414 6.52 29.25 30.80
N THR A 415 7.69 28.72 30.41
CA THR A 415 8.89 29.54 30.16
C THR A 415 9.59 29.19 28.84
N ALA A 416 10.20 30.19 28.21
CA ALA A 416 11.10 30.00 27.07
C ALA A 416 12.37 29.21 27.48
N GLY A 417 13.04 28.63 26.47
CA GLY A 417 14.23 27.79 26.67
C GLY A 417 13.92 26.30 26.86
N ILE A 418 12.64 25.92 26.89
CA ILE A 418 12.19 24.52 26.94
C ILE A 418 11.56 24.15 25.62
N LEU A 419 11.94 22.98 25.10
CA LEU A 419 11.30 22.36 23.94
C LEU A 419 10.33 21.28 24.42
N VAL A 420 9.06 21.40 24.03
CA VAL A 420 8.05 20.36 24.27
C VAL A 420 7.73 19.68 22.95
N VAL A 421 8.01 18.38 22.86
CA VAL A 421 7.65 17.55 21.69
C VAL A 421 6.48 16.66 22.07
N ILE A 422 5.36 16.78 21.37
CA ILE A 422 4.15 16.01 21.64
C ILE A 422 3.93 15.05 20.49
N THR A 423 3.67 13.76 20.77
CA THR A 423 3.14 12.86 19.73
C THR A 423 1.68 12.54 20.03
N SER A 424 0.85 12.56 18.99
CA SER A 424 -0.58 12.29 19.12
C SER A 424 -1.11 11.61 17.87
N ARG A 425 -2.17 10.82 18.01
CA ARG A 425 -2.92 10.29 16.86
C ARG A 425 -4.06 11.21 16.43
N ARG A 426 -4.37 12.22 17.24
CA ARG A 426 -5.40 13.22 17.01
C ARG A 426 -4.77 14.57 16.75
N LYS A 427 -5.42 15.38 15.91
CA LYS A 427 -5.02 16.78 15.74
C LYS A 427 -5.26 17.56 17.05
N LEU A 428 -4.23 18.26 17.54
CA LEU A 428 -4.28 19.03 18.78
C LEU A 428 -4.55 20.52 18.51
N ALA A 429 -5.51 20.83 17.65
CA ALA A 429 -5.74 22.17 17.08
C ALA A 429 -6.02 23.28 18.12
N ALA A 430 -6.53 22.94 19.30
CA ALA A 430 -6.85 23.89 20.36
C ALA A 430 -5.64 24.31 21.23
N LEU A 431 -4.42 23.86 20.89
CA LEU A 431 -3.20 24.23 21.61
C LEU A 431 -2.48 25.40 20.90
N GLU A 432 -2.46 26.56 21.55
CA GLU A 432 -1.86 27.80 21.02
C GLU A 432 -0.32 27.74 21.03
N GLY A 433 0.32 28.38 20.04
CA GLY A 433 1.78 28.51 19.97
C GLY A 433 2.52 27.23 19.56
N MET A 434 1.80 26.24 19.02
CA MET A 434 2.33 24.96 18.57
C MET A 434 2.60 24.95 17.07
N THR A 435 3.76 24.44 16.67
CA THR A 435 4.00 24.02 15.29
C THR A 435 3.61 22.56 15.14
N SER A 436 2.73 22.26 14.19
CA SER A 436 2.21 20.90 13.97
C SER A 436 2.77 20.34 12.68
N ILE A 437 3.26 19.11 12.72
CA ILE A 437 3.59 18.31 11.55
C ILE A 437 2.72 17.06 11.55
N ASP A 438 1.93 16.89 10.50
CA ASP A 438 1.15 15.67 10.28
C ASP A 438 1.97 14.67 9.47
N LEU A 439 2.39 13.57 10.09
CA LEU A 439 3.16 12.53 9.42
C LEU A 439 2.29 11.67 8.52
N ASP A 440 2.65 11.66 7.24
CA ASP A 440 2.15 10.71 6.24
C ASP A 440 2.95 9.39 6.27
N VAL A 441 2.50 8.34 5.58
CA VAL A 441 3.31 7.16 5.22
C VAL A 441 4.61 7.54 4.54
N LEU A 442 5.58 6.62 4.55
CA LEU A 442 6.87 6.88 3.91
C LEU A 442 6.70 7.10 2.39
N PRO A 443 7.50 7.99 1.79
CA PRO A 443 7.68 8.05 0.34
C PRO A 443 8.01 6.66 -0.21
N HIS A 444 7.57 6.36 -1.43
CA HIS A 444 7.68 5.00 -1.98
C HIS A 444 9.13 4.51 -2.05
N SER A 445 10.08 5.38 -2.42
CA SER A 445 11.52 5.11 -2.42
C SER A 445 12.03 4.71 -1.04
N ASP A 446 11.62 5.46 -0.02
CA ASP A 446 12.14 5.35 1.33
C ASP A 446 11.56 4.12 2.03
N ALA A 447 10.31 3.80 1.75
CA ALA A 447 9.66 2.58 2.18
C ALA A 447 10.37 1.32 1.64
N ILE A 448 10.85 1.36 0.39
CA ILE A 448 11.68 0.27 -0.19
C ILE A 448 13.00 0.15 0.58
N GLU A 449 13.68 1.25 0.87
CA GLU A 449 14.95 1.23 1.59
C GLU A 449 14.81 0.71 3.03
N VAL A 450 13.76 1.14 3.75
CA VAL A 450 13.44 0.60 5.07
C VAL A 450 13.20 -0.92 5.01
N PHE A 451 12.42 -1.40 4.04
CA PHE A 451 12.19 -2.83 3.87
C PHE A 451 13.51 -3.58 3.58
N ARG A 452 14.35 -3.07 2.68
CA ARG A 452 15.65 -3.66 2.34
C ARG A 452 16.60 -3.73 3.52
N LEU A 453 16.62 -2.69 4.34
CA LEU A 453 17.46 -2.61 5.54
C LEU A 453 17.08 -3.71 6.54
N VAL A 454 15.78 -3.90 6.78
CA VAL A 454 15.26 -4.89 7.73
C VAL A 454 15.34 -6.32 7.18
N ALA A 455 14.97 -6.53 5.92
CA ALA A 455 14.96 -7.82 5.23
C ALA A 455 16.36 -8.36 4.90
N GLY A 456 17.33 -7.45 4.72
CA GLY A 456 18.71 -7.73 4.29
C GLY A 456 18.94 -7.46 2.80
N LYS A 457 19.95 -6.62 2.49
CA LYS A 457 20.27 -6.15 1.12
C LYS A 457 20.47 -7.28 0.10
N ARG A 458 21.22 -8.33 0.47
CA ARG A 458 21.54 -9.46 -0.43
C ARG A 458 20.33 -10.25 -0.93
N ARG A 459 19.22 -10.27 -0.18
CA ARG A 459 17.99 -10.99 -0.55
C ARG A 459 16.99 -10.13 -1.33
N THR A 460 17.31 -8.84 -1.50
CA THR A 460 16.40 -7.84 -2.09
C THR A 460 16.98 -7.14 -3.33
N GLU A 461 18.16 -7.57 -3.79
CA GLU A 461 18.88 -6.99 -4.94
C GLU A 461 18.30 -7.42 -6.31
N ALA A 462 17.60 -8.56 -6.40
CA ALA A 462 17.24 -9.17 -7.70
C ALA A 462 15.78 -8.91 -8.18
N GLU A 463 14.89 -8.32 -7.36
CA GLU A 463 13.44 -8.28 -7.64
C GLU A 463 12.80 -6.91 -7.29
N ALA A 464 13.18 -5.85 -8.00
CA ALA A 464 12.73 -4.48 -7.69
C ALA A 464 11.20 -4.27 -7.77
N GLU A 465 10.53 -4.81 -8.79
CA GLU A 465 9.06 -4.69 -8.93
C GLU A 465 8.31 -5.48 -7.86
N ALA A 466 8.77 -6.69 -7.52
CA ALA A 466 8.13 -7.51 -6.50
C ALA A 466 8.23 -6.85 -5.11
N ILE A 467 9.37 -6.23 -4.79
CA ILE A 467 9.56 -5.46 -3.55
C ILE A 467 8.65 -4.24 -3.53
N SER A 468 8.54 -3.52 -4.65
CA SER A 468 7.60 -2.40 -4.78
C SER A 468 6.16 -2.85 -4.47
N ASN A 469 5.76 -4.05 -4.93
CA ASN A 469 4.46 -4.62 -4.61
C ASN A 469 4.32 -4.98 -3.11
N VAL A 470 5.33 -5.59 -2.49
CA VAL A 470 5.33 -5.85 -1.03
C VAL A 470 5.18 -4.55 -0.23
N VAL A 471 5.94 -3.52 -0.59
CA VAL A 471 5.91 -2.20 0.06
C VAL A 471 4.52 -1.56 -0.07
N ARG A 472 3.90 -1.68 -1.25
CA ARG A 472 2.52 -1.22 -1.49
C ARG A 472 1.52 -2.00 -0.63
N LEU A 473 1.64 -3.33 -0.54
CA LEU A 473 0.76 -4.17 0.29
C LEU A 473 0.93 -3.91 1.80
N CYS A 474 2.11 -3.49 2.25
CA CYS A 474 2.33 -3.01 3.62
C CYS A 474 1.82 -1.58 3.85
N GLY A 475 1.22 -0.94 2.85
CA GLY A 475 0.75 0.44 2.92
C GLY A 475 1.86 1.46 3.21
N ARG A 476 3.13 1.15 2.89
CA ARG A 476 4.28 2.04 3.17
C ARG A 476 4.41 2.48 4.65
N LEU A 477 3.81 1.73 5.58
CA LEU A 477 3.86 2.00 7.00
C LEU A 477 5.14 1.42 7.62
N PRO A 478 5.99 2.22 8.30
CA PRO A 478 7.23 1.74 8.90
C PRO A 478 7.05 0.49 9.78
N LEU A 479 6.00 0.46 10.62
CA LEU A 479 5.70 -0.68 11.47
C LEU A 479 5.43 -1.96 10.64
N ALA A 480 4.55 -1.87 9.65
CA ALA A 480 4.20 -3.02 8.79
C ALA A 480 5.41 -3.52 7.98
N LEU A 481 6.22 -2.60 7.45
CA LEU A 481 7.45 -2.91 6.71
C LEU A 481 8.48 -3.63 7.59
N ARG A 482 8.63 -3.21 8.86
CA ARG A 482 9.54 -3.87 9.81
C ARG A 482 9.07 -5.28 10.17
N ILE A 483 7.76 -5.47 10.40
CA ILE A 483 7.18 -6.79 10.67
C ILE A 483 7.38 -7.74 9.49
N ALA A 484 7.00 -7.30 8.28
CA ALA A 484 7.15 -8.10 7.07
C ALA A 484 8.63 -8.39 6.76
N GLY A 485 9.50 -7.39 6.90
CA GLY A 485 10.94 -7.51 6.68
C GLY A 485 11.60 -8.49 7.65
N SER A 486 11.30 -8.41 8.96
CA SER A 486 11.86 -9.33 9.96
C SER A 486 11.42 -10.77 9.70
N ARG A 487 10.11 -10.98 9.45
CA ARG A 487 9.57 -12.32 9.15
C ARG A 487 10.17 -12.92 7.89
N PHE A 488 10.41 -12.10 6.86
CA PHE A 488 11.07 -12.53 5.64
C PHE A 488 12.54 -12.88 5.90
N ARG A 489 13.27 -12.07 6.67
CA ARG A 489 14.66 -12.32 7.05
C ARG A 489 14.84 -13.63 7.81
N GLU A 490 13.96 -13.93 8.75
CA GLU A 490 13.95 -15.16 9.56
C GLU A 490 13.61 -16.43 8.78
N ARG A 491 13.11 -16.30 7.54
CA ARG A 491 12.63 -17.43 6.72
C ARG A 491 13.40 -17.49 5.39
N PRO A 492 14.58 -18.14 5.36
CA PRO A 492 15.45 -18.21 4.18
C PRO A 492 14.81 -18.90 2.97
N ALA A 493 13.86 -19.81 3.20
CA ALA A 493 13.20 -20.58 2.15
C ALA A 493 12.14 -19.78 1.36
N TRP A 494 11.75 -18.58 1.80
CA TRP A 494 10.75 -17.76 1.12
C TRP A 494 11.37 -16.91 0.01
N THR A 495 10.67 -16.84 -1.13
CA THR A 495 10.92 -15.85 -2.19
C THR A 495 10.14 -14.56 -1.95
N VAL A 496 10.40 -13.48 -2.70
CA VAL A 496 9.59 -12.26 -2.61
C VAL A 496 8.17 -12.52 -3.11
N ALA A 497 8.00 -13.35 -4.14
CA ALA A 497 6.68 -13.80 -4.61
C ALA A 497 5.87 -14.53 -3.51
N ASP A 498 6.53 -15.39 -2.72
CA ASP A 498 5.90 -16.05 -1.56
C ASP A 498 5.38 -15.04 -0.52
N LEU A 499 6.11 -13.94 -0.34
CA LEU A 499 5.73 -12.87 0.57
C LEU A 499 4.53 -12.08 0.02
N VAL A 500 4.53 -11.77 -1.28
CA VAL A 500 3.39 -11.12 -1.96
C VAL A 500 2.12 -11.93 -1.78
N ILE A 501 2.12 -13.24 -2.06
CA ILE A 501 0.94 -14.12 -1.93
C ILE A 501 0.36 -14.11 -0.50
N ARG A 502 1.20 -13.93 0.51
CA ARG A 502 0.78 -13.89 1.93
C ARG A 502 0.23 -12.52 2.35
N LEU A 503 0.66 -11.45 1.68
CA LEU A 503 0.18 -10.09 1.89
C LEU A 503 -1.00 -9.72 0.96
N GLU A 504 -1.26 -10.54 -0.07
CA GLU A 504 -2.40 -10.41 -0.97
C GLU A 504 -3.71 -10.86 -0.28
N GLY A 505 -4.69 -9.96 -0.30
CA GLY A 505 -6.00 -10.14 0.34
C GLY A 505 -6.04 -9.62 1.78
N GLN A 506 -7.12 -8.89 2.11
CA GLN A 506 -7.27 -8.15 3.37
C GLN A 506 -7.12 -9.06 4.61
N ALA A 507 -7.88 -10.16 4.65
CA ALA A 507 -7.88 -11.10 5.78
C ALA A 507 -6.53 -11.83 6.00
N ARG A 508 -5.76 -12.07 4.93
CA ARG A 508 -4.44 -12.73 5.04
C ARG A 508 -3.38 -11.75 5.53
N ARG A 509 -3.45 -10.51 5.05
CA ARG A 509 -2.55 -9.43 5.41
C ARG A 509 -2.62 -9.08 6.89
N GLY A 510 -3.82 -8.91 7.45
CA GLY A 510 -4.03 -8.61 8.87
C GLY A 510 -3.33 -9.63 9.78
N LYS A 511 -3.61 -10.93 9.55
CA LYS A 511 -2.98 -12.04 10.28
C LYS A 511 -1.47 -12.16 10.04
N PHE A 512 -0.99 -11.79 8.86
CA PHE A 512 0.43 -11.84 8.56
C PHE A 512 1.22 -10.74 9.28
N LEU A 513 0.60 -9.58 9.52
CA LEU A 513 1.23 -8.42 10.17
C LEU A 513 1.02 -8.40 11.71
N GLU A 514 0.92 -9.58 12.31
CA GLU A 514 0.80 -9.78 13.77
C GLU A 514 2.16 -10.13 14.40
N VAL A 515 2.50 -9.57 15.55
CA VAL A 515 3.69 -9.93 16.33
C VAL A 515 3.30 -10.12 17.79
N GLU A 516 3.62 -11.28 18.37
CA GLU A 516 3.38 -11.60 19.78
C GLU A 516 1.92 -11.36 20.24
N GLY A 517 0.95 -11.56 19.34
CA GLY A 517 -0.48 -11.34 19.63
C GLY A 517 -0.97 -9.90 19.41
N CYS A 518 -0.13 -9.00 18.90
CA CYS A 518 -0.48 -7.62 18.53
C CYS A 518 -0.29 -7.40 17.02
N SER A 519 -1.38 -7.19 16.31
CA SER A 519 -1.41 -6.84 14.89
C SER A 519 -1.36 -5.33 14.67
N VAL A 520 -0.99 -4.92 13.45
CA VAL A 520 -1.16 -3.52 13.01
C VAL A 520 -2.63 -3.10 13.12
N ALA A 521 -3.57 -4.03 12.93
CA ALA A 521 -4.99 -3.79 13.16
C ALA A 521 -5.28 -3.52 14.65
N ASP A 522 -4.64 -4.22 15.60
CA ASP A 522 -4.83 -3.97 17.04
C ASP A 522 -4.40 -2.55 17.44
N VAL A 523 -3.31 -2.05 16.86
CA VAL A 523 -2.88 -0.65 17.05
C VAL A 523 -3.96 0.31 16.57
N LEU A 524 -4.62 0.04 15.44
CA LEU A 524 -5.70 0.87 14.89
C LEU A 524 -7.04 0.68 15.65
N ARG A 525 -7.31 -0.51 16.18
CA ARG A 525 -8.48 -0.81 17.02
C ARG A 525 -8.53 0.04 18.28
N VAL A 526 -7.37 0.47 18.81
CA VAL A 526 -7.34 1.39 19.96
C VAL A 526 -7.92 2.76 19.60
N SER A 527 -7.54 3.33 18.45
CA SER A 527 -8.12 4.59 17.96
C SER A 527 -9.63 4.48 17.76
N TYR A 528 -10.12 3.34 17.25
CA TYR A 528 -11.55 3.05 17.12
C TYR A 528 -12.31 3.06 18.46
N ARG A 529 -11.70 2.65 19.57
CA ARG A 529 -12.37 2.64 20.89
C ARG A 529 -12.78 4.04 21.35
N TYR A 530 -12.00 5.07 21.02
CA TYR A 530 -12.24 6.46 21.39
C TYR A 530 -13.21 7.21 20.47
N LEU A 531 -13.72 6.55 19.42
CA LEU A 531 -14.76 7.12 18.57
C LEU A 531 -16.12 7.16 19.28
N ARG A 532 -16.89 8.21 19.00
CA ARG A 532 -18.30 8.30 19.38
C ARG A 532 -19.10 7.15 18.74
N PRO A 533 -20.25 6.72 19.31
CA PRO A 533 -21.02 5.59 18.79
C PRO A 533 -21.34 5.67 17.29
N LEU A 534 -21.71 6.86 16.80
CA LEU A 534 -21.97 7.08 15.37
C LEU A 534 -20.68 6.95 14.53
N GLY A 535 -19.58 7.56 14.98
CA GLY A 535 -18.26 7.43 14.33
C GLY A 535 -17.77 5.99 14.23
N LYS A 536 -18.02 5.17 15.26
CA LYS A 536 -17.75 3.73 15.21
C LYS A 536 -18.52 3.03 14.09
N ARG A 537 -19.82 3.34 13.95
CA ARG A 537 -20.66 2.75 12.89
C ARG A 537 -20.18 3.18 11.51
N VAL A 538 -20.01 4.49 11.28
CA VAL A 538 -19.55 5.02 9.98
C VAL A 538 -18.20 4.43 9.60
N PHE A 539 -17.22 4.40 10.51
CA PHE A 539 -15.92 3.81 10.27
C PHE A 539 -16.00 2.35 9.79
N ARG A 540 -16.79 1.50 10.48
CA ARG A 540 -16.98 0.09 10.08
C ARG A 540 -17.68 -0.03 8.72
N MET A 541 -18.75 0.72 8.50
CA MET A 541 -19.53 0.65 7.26
C MET A 541 -18.72 1.11 6.04
N LEU A 542 -17.87 2.13 6.19
CA LEU A 542 -16.93 2.57 5.14
C LEU A 542 -15.94 1.46 4.73
N GLY A 543 -15.64 0.52 5.62
CA GLY A 543 -14.84 -0.68 5.31
C GLY A 543 -15.49 -1.63 4.29
N LEU A 544 -16.78 -1.43 3.98
CA LEU A 544 -17.53 -2.16 2.97
C LEU A 544 -17.51 -1.50 1.58
N HIS A 545 -16.96 -0.29 1.47
CA HIS A 545 -16.96 0.49 0.23
C HIS A 545 -16.03 -0.12 -0.83
N PRO A 546 -16.52 -0.46 -2.04
CA PRO A 546 -15.71 -1.12 -3.07
C PRO A 546 -14.78 -0.17 -3.82
N GLY A 547 -15.16 1.11 -3.95
CA GLY A 547 -14.35 2.16 -4.60
C GLY A 547 -13.09 2.54 -3.82
N ALA A 548 -12.26 3.44 -4.35
CA ALA A 548 -10.98 3.84 -3.73
C ALA A 548 -11.17 4.96 -2.69
N ASP A 549 -12.06 5.90 -2.99
CA ASP A 549 -12.47 7.01 -2.15
C ASP A 549 -14.00 7.00 -1.98
N PHE A 550 -14.50 7.91 -1.14
CA PHE A 550 -15.92 8.11 -0.88
C PHE A 550 -16.16 9.58 -0.48
N ASP A 551 -17.36 10.07 -0.75
CA ASP A 551 -17.85 11.35 -0.25
C ASP A 551 -18.84 11.14 0.92
N LYS A 552 -19.44 12.25 1.36
CA LYS A 552 -20.47 12.23 2.39
C LYS A 552 -21.73 11.45 1.99
N TYR A 553 -22.09 11.40 0.71
CA TYR A 553 -23.29 10.70 0.26
C TYR A 553 -23.11 9.18 0.27
N ALA A 554 -21.96 8.69 -0.18
CA ALA A 554 -21.58 7.29 -0.07
C ALA A 554 -21.50 6.84 1.40
N ALA A 555 -20.93 7.68 2.27
CA ALA A 555 -20.89 7.43 3.72
C ALA A 555 -22.31 7.41 4.34
N ALA A 556 -23.17 8.36 3.97
CA ALA A 556 -24.57 8.42 4.41
C ALA A 556 -25.36 7.17 3.97
N ALA A 557 -25.17 6.72 2.73
CA ALA A 557 -25.79 5.51 2.19
C ALA A 557 -25.40 4.25 2.98
N LEU A 558 -24.10 4.10 3.25
CA LEU A 558 -23.55 2.98 3.99
C LEU A 558 -24.00 2.95 5.45
N ALA A 559 -24.01 4.10 6.12
CA ALA A 559 -24.34 4.19 7.54
C ALA A 559 -25.85 4.29 7.81
N GLY A 560 -26.66 4.70 6.83
CA GLY A 560 -28.09 4.92 6.95
C GLY A 560 -28.43 6.20 7.73
N ILE A 561 -27.72 7.29 7.44
CA ILE A 561 -27.82 8.59 8.15
C ILE A 561 -28.01 9.76 7.17
N SER A 562 -28.16 10.98 7.66
CA SER A 562 -28.21 12.18 6.80
C SER A 562 -26.84 12.53 6.20
N ALA A 563 -26.82 13.29 5.11
CA ALA A 563 -25.58 13.74 4.48
C ALA A 563 -24.75 14.67 5.39
N GLU A 564 -25.43 15.51 6.20
CA GLU A 564 -24.79 16.41 7.17
C GLU A 564 -24.11 15.62 8.31
N GLU A 565 -24.80 14.65 8.92
CA GLU A 565 -24.21 13.79 9.95
C GLU A 565 -23.04 12.96 9.41
N ALA A 566 -23.11 12.52 8.15
CA ALA A 566 -22.03 11.81 7.49
C ALA A 566 -20.81 12.72 7.29
N GLU A 567 -20.99 13.95 6.83
CA GLU A 567 -19.92 14.94 6.67
C GLU A 567 -19.26 15.27 8.02
N GLU A 568 -20.04 15.60 9.05
CA GLU A 568 -19.51 15.85 10.40
C GLU A 568 -18.73 14.66 10.97
N THR A 569 -19.20 13.43 10.67
CA THR A 569 -18.51 12.22 11.12
C THR A 569 -17.23 11.97 10.34
N LEU A 570 -17.21 12.24 9.03
CA LEU A 570 -16.02 12.13 8.19
C LEU A 570 -14.94 13.14 8.61
N GLU A 571 -15.32 14.38 8.92
CA GLU A 571 -14.41 15.40 9.46
C GLU A 571 -13.85 14.96 10.83
N ALA A 572 -14.69 14.42 11.72
CA ALA A 572 -14.22 13.88 12.99
C ALA A 572 -13.26 12.68 12.82
N LEU A 573 -13.47 11.82 11.81
CA LEU A 573 -12.55 10.73 11.48
C LEU A 573 -11.24 11.25 10.85
N LEU A 574 -11.30 12.37 10.13
CA LEU A 574 -10.12 13.05 9.58
C LEU A 574 -9.27 13.65 10.71
N ASP A 575 -9.89 14.28 11.70
CA ASP A 575 -9.24 14.80 12.91
C ASP A 575 -8.59 13.69 13.76
N ASP A 576 -9.19 12.50 13.76
CA ASP A 576 -8.68 11.30 14.41
C ASP A 576 -7.62 10.53 13.56
N ASN A 577 -7.24 11.06 12.39
CA ASN A 577 -6.31 10.45 11.42
C ASN A 577 -6.69 9.03 11.00
N LEU A 578 -8.01 8.75 10.93
CA LEU A 578 -8.56 7.47 10.49
C LEU A 578 -9.03 7.49 9.03
N VAL A 579 -9.31 8.67 8.47
CA VAL A 579 -9.49 8.89 7.03
C VAL A 579 -8.53 9.98 6.57
N ARG A 580 -8.37 10.10 5.25
CA ARG A 580 -7.52 11.11 4.61
C ARG A 580 -8.30 11.84 3.54
N GLN A 581 -7.87 13.05 3.23
CA GLN A 581 -8.50 13.92 2.24
C GLN A 581 -7.41 14.63 1.43
N ASP A 582 -7.38 14.38 0.13
CA ASP A 582 -6.48 15.08 -0.81
C ASP A 582 -7.23 16.19 -1.56
N VAL A 583 -8.52 15.97 -1.79
CA VAL A 583 -9.44 16.91 -2.45
C VAL A 583 -10.59 17.19 -1.48
N PRO A 584 -11.00 18.46 -1.27
CA PRO A 584 -12.11 18.79 -0.38
C PRO A 584 -13.36 17.95 -0.65
N GLY A 585 -13.93 17.36 0.39
CA GLY A 585 -15.12 16.50 0.32
C GLY A 585 -14.87 15.07 -0.16
N ARG A 586 -13.61 14.70 -0.50
CA ARG A 586 -13.23 13.35 -0.92
C ARG A 586 -12.33 12.68 0.11
N TYR A 587 -12.85 11.61 0.70
CA TYR A 587 -12.18 10.88 1.77
C TYR A 587 -11.76 9.50 1.28
N TYR A 588 -10.64 9.02 1.79
CA TYR A 588 -10.22 7.64 1.55
C TYR A 588 -9.58 7.05 2.79
N PHE A 589 -9.58 5.72 2.84
CA PHE A 589 -8.82 4.99 3.84
C PHE A 589 -7.41 4.73 3.35
N HIS A 590 -6.48 4.78 4.28
CA HIS A 590 -5.24 4.05 4.10
C HIS A 590 -5.51 2.54 4.07
N ASP A 591 -4.83 1.75 3.22
CA ASP A 591 -5.10 0.33 2.99
C ASP A 591 -5.25 -0.51 4.28
N LEU A 592 -4.33 -0.36 5.24
CA LEU A 592 -4.42 -1.09 6.52
C LEU A 592 -5.56 -0.60 7.43
N VAL A 593 -5.95 0.66 7.30
CA VAL A 593 -7.11 1.20 8.03
C VAL A 593 -8.40 0.67 7.43
N ARG A 594 -8.49 0.56 6.10
CA ARG A 594 -9.59 -0.13 5.40
C ARG A 594 -9.70 -1.58 5.85
N ASP A 595 -8.58 -2.30 5.90
CA ASP A 595 -8.56 -3.70 6.33
C ASP A 595 -9.06 -3.84 7.77
N CYS A 596 -8.60 -2.97 8.69
CA CYS A 596 -9.09 -2.92 10.07
C CYS A 596 -10.58 -2.57 10.18
N ALA A 597 -11.05 -1.58 9.43
CA ALA A 597 -12.47 -1.19 9.37
C ALA A 597 -13.34 -2.36 8.89
N HIS A 598 -12.88 -3.08 7.87
CA HIS A 598 -13.55 -4.26 7.33
C HIS A 598 -13.62 -5.40 8.35
N GLU A 599 -12.50 -5.75 8.99
CA GLU A 599 -12.46 -6.78 10.04
C GLU A 599 -13.38 -6.44 11.20
N LEU A 600 -13.37 -5.20 11.68
CA LEU A 600 -14.28 -4.73 12.73
C LEU A 600 -15.74 -4.83 12.30
N CYS A 601 -16.05 -4.54 11.04
CA CYS A 601 -17.40 -4.69 10.50
C CYS A 601 -17.85 -6.15 10.47
N VAL A 602 -16.94 -7.08 10.12
CA VAL A 602 -17.21 -8.51 10.16
C VAL A 602 -17.43 -9.02 11.59
N ASP A 603 -16.65 -8.53 12.55
CA ASP A 603 -16.70 -8.93 13.95
C ASP A 603 -17.94 -8.40 14.70
N VAL A 604 -18.36 -7.16 14.40
CA VAL A 604 -19.39 -6.44 15.18
C VAL A 604 -20.77 -6.48 14.52
N ASP A 605 -20.86 -6.28 13.21
CA ASP A 605 -22.13 -6.14 12.51
C ASP A 605 -22.62 -7.49 11.98
N SER A 606 -23.93 -7.71 11.90
CA SER A 606 -24.47 -8.94 11.35
C SER A 606 -24.28 -9.01 9.83
N ARG A 607 -24.31 -10.22 9.26
CA ARG A 607 -24.25 -10.37 7.79
C ARG A 607 -25.40 -9.63 7.09
N GLU A 608 -26.59 -9.64 7.69
CA GLU A 608 -27.78 -8.98 7.14
C GLU A 608 -27.61 -7.45 7.12
N ASP A 609 -27.07 -6.87 8.19
CA ASP A 609 -26.79 -5.42 8.25
C ASP A 609 -25.76 -5.00 7.21
N ARG A 610 -24.71 -5.81 7.02
CA ARG A 610 -23.67 -5.53 6.01
C ARG A 610 -24.22 -5.60 4.59
N ASP A 611 -25.03 -6.62 4.29
CA ASP A 611 -25.66 -6.76 2.96
C ASP A 611 -26.65 -5.61 2.71
N LEU A 612 -27.38 -5.15 3.73
CA LEU A 612 -28.27 -3.98 3.65
C LEU A 612 -27.50 -2.69 3.37
N ALA A 613 -26.41 -2.43 4.11
CA ALA A 613 -25.56 -1.26 3.90
C ALA A 613 -24.95 -1.23 2.50
N GLN A 614 -24.45 -2.37 2.01
CA GLN A 614 -23.88 -2.47 0.67
C GLN A 614 -24.94 -2.28 -0.42
N ARG A 615 -26.16 -2.80 -0.25
CA ARG A 615 -27.27 -2.52 -1.19
C ARG A 615 -27.62 -1.03 -1.21
N ALA A 616 -27.75 -0.40 -0.04
CA ALA A 616 -28.03 1.03 0.05
C ALA A 616 -26.97 1.90 -0.66
N LEU A 617 -25.68 1.54 -0.52
CA LEU A 617 -24.60 2.18 -1.27
C LEU A 617 -24.74 2.01 -2.79
N LEU A 618 -25.04 0.80 -3.23
CA LEU A 618 -25.18 0.53 -4.66
C LEU A 618 -26.42 1.22 -5.26
N ASP A 619 -27.52 1.28 -4.52
CA ASP A 619 -28.72 2.01 -4.90
C ASP A 619 -28.40 3.51 -5.04
N TYR A 620 -27.67 4.08 -4.07
CA TYR A 620 -27.13 5.44 -4.19
C TYR A 620 -26.32 5.62 -5.47
N TYR A 621 -25.39 4.70 -5.78
CA TYR A 621 -24.58 4.83 -7.00
C TYR A 621 -25.37 4.69 -8.31
N VAL A 622 -26.44 3.89 -8.34
CA VAL A 622 -27.34 3.83 -9.51
C VAL A 622 -28.04 5.17 -9.68
N HIS A 623 -28.52 5.77 -8.60
CA HIS A 623 -29.15 7.10 -8.62
C HIS A 623 -28.17 8.22 -8.96
N ALA A 624 -26.94 8.17 -8.45
CA ALA A 624 -25.86 9.10 -8.79
C ALA A 624 -25.49 9.02 -10.28
N ALA A 625 -25.32 7.80 -10.81
CA ALA A 625 -25.06 7.58 -12.22
C ALA A 625 -26.21 8.14 -13.09
N PHE A 626 -27.47 7.88 -12.70
CA PHE A 626 -28.64 8.40 -13.40
C PHE A 626 -28.67 9.94 -13.39
N ALA A 627 -28.59 10.58 -12.22
CA ALA A 627 -28.71 12.05 -12.12
C ALA A 627 -27.58 12.79 -12.85
N HIS A 628 -26.35 12.24 -12.85
CA HIS A 628 -25.23 12.83 -13.58
C HIS A 628 -25.31 12.62 -15.09
N CYS A 629 -25.90 11.50 -15.54
CA CYS A 629 -25.93 11.14 -16.96
C CYS A 629 -27.24 11.47 -17.67
N GLU A 630 -28.35 11.66 -16.95
CA GLU A 630 -29.65 12.04 -17.51
C GLU A 630 -29.57 13.34 -18.33
N PRO A 631 -28.93 14.43 -17.86
CA PRO A 631 -28.77 15.65 -18.67
C PRO A 631 -27.93 15.45 -19.94
N LEU A 632 -27.12 14.39 -19.99
CA LEU A 632 -26.29 14.03 -21.15
C LEU A 632 -27.00 13.07 -22.11
N SER A 633 -28.12 12.47 -21.67
CA SER A 633 -28.85 11.47 -22.43
C SER A 633 -29.66 12.09 -23.57
N ARG A 634 -29.82 11.35 -24.66
CA ARG A 634 -30.66 11.73 -25.83
C ARG A 634 -31.99 10.99 -25.88
N ILE A 635 -32.17 10.06 -24.96
CA ILE A 635 -33.39 9.29 -24.74
C ILE A 635 -33.72 9.36 -23.26
N GLU A 636 -34.99 9.22 -22.92
CA GLU A 636 -35.39 9.03 -21.53
C GLU A 636 -34.78 7.70 -21.06
N LEU A 637 -33.78 7.81 -20.17
CA LEU A 637 -33.34 6.65 -19.41
C LEU A 637 -34.50 6.30 -18.48
N GLY A 638 -34.95 5.05 -18.50
CA GLY A 638 -35.94 4.60 -17.52
C GLY A 638 -35.43 4.90 -16.11
N MET A 639 -36.28 5.47 -15.26
CA MET A 639 -35.92 5.77 -13.87
C MET A 639 -35.34 4.52 -13.19
N PRO A 640 -34.31 4.68 -12.33
CA PRO A 640 -33.88 3.60 -11.46
C PRO A 640 -35.09 2.98 -10.75
N GLN A 641 -35.16 1.65 -10.72
CA GLN A 641 -36.26 0.95 -10.06
C GLN A 641 -36.15 1.00 -8.52
N ALA A 642 -34.95 1.25 -7.99
CA ALA A 642 -34.74 1.47 -6.57
C ALA A 642 -35.35 2.82 -6.15
N GLU A 643 -35.78 2.90 -4.89
CA GLU A 643 -36.19 4.17 -4.32
C GLU A 643 -34.95 5.03 -4.06
N ARG A 644 -35.05 6.31 -4.42
CA ARG A 644 -33.99 7.28 -4.15
C ARG A 644 -33.73 7.36 -2.65
N PRO A 645 -32.46 7.33 -2.20
CA PRO A 645 -32.16 7.46 -0.79
C PRO A 645 -32.73 8.75 -0.19
N ALA A 646 -33.41 8.64 0.96
CA ALA A 646 -34.15 9.76 1.57
C ALA A 646 -33.25 10.95 1.95
N PHE A 647 -31.98 10.72 2.28
CA PHE A 647 -31.01 11.78 2.60
C PHE A 647 -30.59 12.60 1.37
N TRP A 648 -30.80 12.08 0.16
CA TRP A 648 -30.28 12.68 -1.06
C TRP A 648 -31.36 13.55 -1.72
N THR A 649 -31.64 14.72 -1.13
CA THR A 649 -32.68 15.66 -1.59
C THR A 649 -32.36 16.32 -2.93
N ASP A 650 -33.32 17.03 -3.57
CA ASP A 650 -33.09 17.69 -4.87
C ASP A 650 -31.97 18.73 -4.83
N ALA A 651 -31.84 19.44 -3.70
CA ALA A 651 -30.71 20.35 -3.47
C ALA A 651 -29.37 19.59 -3.45
N GLU A 652 -29.32 18.42 -2.84
CA GLU A 652 -28.11 17.57 -2.79
C GLU A 652 -27.75 16.98 -4.17
N VAL A 653 -28.75 16.61 -4.98
CA VAL A 653 -28.52 16.20 -6.37
C VAL A 653 -27.94 17.36 -7.19
N GLN A 654 -28.49 18.57 -7.04
CA GLN A 654 -27.96 19.73 -7.73
C GLN A 654 -26.53 20.08 -7.27
N ALA A 655 -26.24 19.97 -5.97
CA ALA A 655 -24.91 20.20 -5.43
C ALA A 655 -23.90 19.18 -5.98
N SER A 656 -24.20 17.88 -5.93
CA SER A 656 -23.32 16.82 -6.45
C SER A 656 -23.07 16.93 -7.96
N THR A 657 -24.09 17.28 -8.75
CA THR A 657 -24.00 17.40 -10.22
C THR A 657 -23.22 18.63 -10.68
N SER A 658 -23.29 19.74 -9.93
CA SER A 658 -22.67 21.02 -10.29
C SER A 658 -21.19 21.13 -9.89
N ALA A 659 -20.75 20.38 -8.88
CA ALA A 659 -19.39 20.47 -8.32
C ALA A 659 -18.26 19.99 -9.26
N GLY A 660 -18.57 19.50 -10.47
CA GLY A 660 -17.55 19.07 -11.44
C GLY A 660 -16.68 17.93 -10.88
N GLY A 661 -17.26 16.74 -10.70
CA GLY A 661 -16.59 15.64 -10.00
C GLY A 661 -16.98 14.23 -10.45
N PHE A 662 -17.71 14.07 -11.55
CA PHE A 662 -18.17 12.75 -11.99
C PHE A 662 -17.04 11.79 -12.37
N GLU A 663 -15.85 12.32 -12.70
CA GLU A 663 -14.67 11.49 -12.99
C GLU A 663 -14.23 10.68 -11.76
N TYR A 664 -14.30 11.27 -10.56
CA TYR A 664 -14.07 10.56 -9.30
C TYR A 664 -15.14 9.49 -9.08
N GLU A 665 -16.42 9.83 -9.29
CA GLU A 665 -17.49 8.84 -9.12
C GLU A 665 -17.47 7.73 -10.15
N PHE A 666 -17.00 7.99 -11.37
CA PHE A 666 -16.92 6.98 -12.41
C PHE A 666 -16.04 5.80 -11.97
N GLY A 667 -14.90 6.07 -11.32
CA GLY A 667 -14.04 5.02 -10.75
C GLY A 667 -14.75 4.19 -9.66
N ASN A 668 -15.51 4.86 -8.79
CA ASN A 668 -16.30 4.21 -7.75
C ASN A 668 -17.45 3.39 -8.34
N ILE A 669 -18.14 3.89 -9.38
CA ILE A 669 -19.22 3.19 -10.10
C ILE A 669 -18.70 1.93 -10.78
N VAL A 670 -17.53 1.97 -11.44
CA VAL A 670 -16.92 0.79 -12.06
C VAL A 670 -16.62 -0.28 -11.00
N SER A 671 -16.05 0.13 -9.87
CA SER A 671 -15.73 -0.77 -8.75
C SER A 671 -17.00 -1.36 -8.12
N SER A 672 -18.03 -0.54 -7.94
CA SER A 672 -19.36 -0.93 -7.44
C SER A 672 -20.07 -1.91 -8.38
N ALA A 673 -19.99 -1.71 -9.70
CA ALA A 673 -20.57 -2.62 -10.68
C ALA A 673 -19.87 -3.99 -10.64
N GLN A 674 -18.53 -4.01 -10.56
CA GLN A 674 -17.76 -5.25 -10.43
C GLN A 674 -18.11 -5.99 -9.14
N PHE A 675 -18.15 -5.27 -8.01
CA PHE A 675 -18.54 -5.82 -6.72
C PHE A 675 -19.96 -6.42 -6.72
N ALA A 676 -20.94 -5.71 -7.31
CA ALA A 676 -22.30 -6.19 -7.43
C ALA A 676 -22.39 -7.50 -8.24
N ALA A 677 -21.63 -7.59 -9.34
CA ALA A 677 -21.58 -8.80 -10.17
C ALA A 677 -20.96 -9.99 -9.41
N GLU A 678 -19.88 -9.78 -8.66
CA GLU A 678 -19.22 -10.81 -7.83
C GLU A 678 -20.14 -11.34 -6.72
N ARG A 679 -21.08 -10.51 -6.23
CA ARG A 679 -22.11 -10.88 -5.25
C ARG A 679 -23.38 -11.48 -5.88
N ASN A 680 -23.43 -11.66 -7.20
CA ASN A 680 -24.61 -12.06 -7.97
C ASN A 680 -25.79 -11.07 -7.88
N TRP A 681 -25.54 -9.81 -7.54
CA TRP A 681 -26.53 -8.72 -7.62
C TRP A 681 -26.53 -8.15 -9.04
N HIS A 682 -26.83 -9.04 -9.99
CA HIS A 682 -26.68 -8.79 -11.41
C HIS A 682 -27.52 -7.61 -11.89
N ARG A 683 -28.71 -7.38 -11.29
CA ARG A 683 -29.55 -6.23 -11.61
C ARG A 683 -28.83 -4.90 -11.46
N THR A 684 -28.28 -4.68 -10.28
CA THR A 684 -27.56 -3.45 -9.95
C THR A 684 -26.30 -3.29 -10.78
N ALA A 685 -25.58 -4.39 -11.05
CA ALA A 685 -24.39 -4.37 -11.89
C ALA A 685 -24.67 -3.90 -13.32
N TRP A 686 -25.73 -4.41 -13.97
CA TRP A 686 -26.08 -3.94 -15.31
C TRP A 686 -26.69 -2.53 -15.30
N GLN A 687 -27.43 -2.13 -14.25
CA GLN A 687 -27.95 -0.78 -14.12
C GLN A 687 -26.84 0.27 -14.09
N LEU A 688 -25.80 0.05 -13.28
CA LEU A 688 -24.63 0.93 -13.23
C LEU A 688 -23.95 1.04 -14.61
N ALA A 689 -23.78 -0.09 -15.31
CA ALA A 689 -23.19 -0.10 -16.66
C ALA A 689 -24.05 0.62 -17.71
N CYS A 690 -25.38 0.54 -17.62
CA CYS A 690 -26.31 1.24 -18.52
C CYS A 690 -26.35 2.74 -18.24
N MET A 691 -26.46 3.15 -16.98
CA MET A 691 -26.68 4.56 -16.61
C MET A 691 -25.49 5.44 -16.97
N VAL A 692 -24.26 4.93 -16.94
CA VAL A 692 -23.06 5.73 -17.27
C VAL A 692 -22.79 5.86 -18.77
N GLN A 693 -23.54 5.18 -19.65
CA GLN A 693 -23.25 5.20 -21.09
C GLN A 693 -23.27 6.61 -21.73
N PRO A 694 -24.17 7.54 -21.36
CA PRO A 694 -24.11 8.91 -21.88
C PRO A 694 -22.79 9.62 -21.55
N TYR A 695 -22.26 9.41 -20.34
CA TYR A 695 -20.93 9.91 -19.96
C TYR A 695 -19.82 9.25 -20.77
N LEU A 696 -19.82 7.92 -20.91
CA LEU A 696 -18.84 7.22 -21.74
C LEU A 696 -18.81 7.75 -23.18
N ARG A 697 -20.00 8.01 -23.75
CA ARG A 697 -20.14 8.58 -25.09
C ARG A 697 -19.50 9.96 -25.21
N SER A 698 -19.61 10.80 -24.18
CA SER A 698 -18.98 12.12 -24.14
C SER A 698 -17.44 12.06 -24.10
N ARG A 699 -16.88 10.95 -23.62
CA ARG A 699 -15.44 10.68 -23.51
C ARG A 699 -14.91 9.74 -24.60
N ASN A 700 -15.71 9.46 -25.64
CA ASN A 700 -15.39 8.50 -26.71
C ASN A 700 -15.03 7.09 -26.20
N TYR A 701 -15.67 6.64 -25.12
CA TYR A 701 -15.55 5.28 -24.58
C TYR A 701 -14.09 4.87 -24.26
N ASP A 702 -13.39 5.71 -23.50
CA ASP A 702 -11.99 5.55 -23.06
C ASP A 702 -11.81 4.43 -21.99
N GLY A 703 -10.70 4.46 -21.22
CA GLY A 703 -10.25 3.42 -20.28
C GLY A 703 -11.35 2.76 -19.44
N ASN A 704 -11.27 1.44 -19.26
CA ASN A 704 -12.25 0.56 -18.59
C ASN A 704 -13.68 0.47 -19.18
N SER A 705 -14.08 1.31 -20.15
CA SER A 705 -15.41 1.26 -20.79
C SER A 705 -15.78 -0.12 -21.33
N ARG A 706 -14.82 -0.79 -21.99
CA ARG A 706 -15.00 -2.15 -22.51
C ARG A 706 -15.38 -3.14 -21.40
N LYS A 707 -14.60 -3.16 -20.32
CA LYS A 707 -14.75 -4.10 -19.21
C LYS A 707 -16.10 -3.88 -18.51
N LEU A 708 -16.48 -2.61 -18.33
CA LEU A 708 -17.78 -2.27 -17.75
C LEU A 708 -18.95 -2.71 -18.64
N CYS A 709 -18.89 -2.47 -19.96
CA CYS A 709 -19.94 -2.94 -20.87
C CYS A 709 -20.00 -4.48 -20.95
N GLU A 710 -18.86 -5.17 -21.01
CA GLU A 710 -18.81 -6.65 -20.97
C GLU A 710 -19.43 -7.21 -19.68
N LEU A 711 -19.10 -6.60 -18.53
CA LEU A 711 -19.69 -6.93 -17.23
C LEU A 711 -21.20 -6.69 -17.21
N GLY A 712 -21.65 -5.58 -17.79
CA GLY A 712 -23.07 -5.24 -17.92
C GLY A 712 -23.83 -6.25 -18.78
N VAL A 713 -23.28 -6.64 -19.94
CA VAL A 713 -23.86 -7.68 -20.81
C VAL A 713 -23.95 -9.02 -20.07
N ALA A 714 -22.88 -9.43 -19.37
CA ALA A 714 -22.87 -10.68 -18.62
C ALA A 714 -23.91 -10.66 -17.48
N SER A 715 -23.99 -9.56 -16.74
CA SER A 715 -24.94 -9.41 -15.64
C SER A 715 -26.40 -9.34 -16.13
N ALA A 716 -26.67 -8.62 -17.22
CA ALA A 716 -28.00 -8.57 -17.82
C ALA A 716 -28.50 -9.95 -18.28
N ARG A 717 -27.60 -10.78 -18.83
CA ARG A 717 -27.90 -12.18 -19.17
C ARG A 717 -28.23 -13.03 -17.96
N SER A 718 -27.43 -12.90 -16.89
CA SER A 718 -27.68 -13.63 -15.64
C SER A 718 -28.97 -13.21 -14.95
N ASP A 719 -29.36 -11.94 -15.05
CA ASP A 719 -30.64 -11.40 -14.54
C ASP A 719 -31.84 -11.74 -15.45
N GLY A 720 -31.59 -12.17 -16.70
CA GLY A 720 -32.64 -12.48 -17.68
C GLY A 720 -33.30 -11.26 -18.33
N SER A 721 -32.69 -10.08 -18.24
CA SER A 721 -33.23 -8.84 -18.79
C SER A 721 -32.76 -8.60 -20.22
N GLU A 722 -33.60 -8.94 -21.20
CA GLU A 722 -33.30 -8.75 -22.64
C GLU A 722 -33.10 -7.27 -23.00
N LEU A 723 -33.88 -6.36 -22.40
CA LEU A 723 -33.75 -4.93 -22.59
C LEU A 723 -32.40 -4.42 -22.08
N ALA A 724 -31.99 -4.82 -20.87
CA ALA A 724 -30.69 -4.43 -20.32
C ALA A 724 -29.53 -5.02 -21.15
N GLU A 725 -29.65 -6.26 -21.61
CA GLU A 725 -28.64 -6.87 -22.50
C GLU A 725 -28.52 -6.05 -23.79
N SER A 726 -29.65 -5.63 -24.38
CA SER A 726 -29.69 -4.78 -25.56
C SER A 726 -28.94 -3.46 -25.36
N ILE A 727 -29.22 -2.75 -24.26
CA ILE A 727 -28.57 -1.46 -23.95
C ILE A 727 -27.06 -1.64 -23.70
N CYS A 728 -26.63 -2.66 -22.92
CA CYS A 728 -25.21 -2.91 -22.70
C CYS A 728 -24.47 -3.31 -24.00
N LEU A 729 -25.11 -4.08 -24.89
CA LEU A 729 -24.55 -4.44 -26.19
C LEU A 729 -24.37 -3.23 -27.10
N GLN A 730 -25.27 -2.25 -27.05
CA GLN A 730 -25.09 -0.98 -27.75
C GLN A 730 -23.85 -0.24 -27.26
N GLY A 731 -23.62 -0.17 -25.95
CA GLY A 731 -22.40 0.41 -25.38
C GLY A 731 -21.14 -0.32 -25.86
N LEU A 732 -21.16 -1.66 -25.88
CA LEU A 732 -20.05 -2.47 -26.38
C LEU A 732 -19.81 -2.27 -27.89
N ALA A 733 -20.88 -2.16 -28.70
CA ALA A 733 -20.77 -1.83 -30.11
C ALA A 733 -20.11 -0.47 -30.34
N ALA A 734 -20.45 0.53 -29.52
CA ALA A 734 -19.83 1.85 -29.58
C ALA A 734 -18.33 1.80 -29.23
N VAL A 735 -17.95 1.05 -28.19
CA VAL A 735 -16.52 0.81 -27.84
C VAL A 735 -15.75 0.20 -29.01
N HIS A 736 -16.29 -0.83 -29.65
CA HIS A 736 -15.64 -1.48 -30.80
C HIS A 736 -15.55 -0.55 -32.01
N ARG A 737 -16.57 0.28 -32.25
CA ARG A 737 -16.58 1.29 -33.31
C ARG A 737 -15.46 2.32 -33.12
N GLU A 738 -15.30 2.88 -31.92
CA GLU A 738 -14.23 3.87 -31.65
C GLU A 738 -12.82 3.28 -31.79
N ARG A 739 -12.68 1.97 -31.56
CA ARG A 739 -11.42 1.23 -31.74
C ARG A 739 -11.16 0.75 -33.17
N GLY A 740 -12.10 0.96 -34.09
CA GLY A 740 -12.00 0.51 -35.50
C GLY A 740 -12.31 -0.98 -35.73
N SER A 741 -12.80 -1.71 -34.73
CA SER A 741 -13.21 -3.12 -34.84
C SER A 741 -14.65 -3.22 -35.36
N THR A 742 -14.85 -2.90 -36.64
CA THR A 742 -16.18 -2.68 -37.20
C THR A 742 -17.02 -3.95 -37.27
N ALA A 743 -16.41 -5.11 -37.49
CA ALA A 743 -17.11 -6.40 -37.56
C ALA A 743 -17.79 -6.76 -36.22
N GLU A 744 -17.07 -6.61 -35.11
CA GLU A 744 -17.59 -6.83 -33.76
C GLU A 744 -18.67 -5.80 -33.41
N ALA A 745 -18.48 -4.53 -33.81
CA ALA A 745 -19.50 -3.50 -33.65
C ALA A 745 -20.82 -3.88 -34.35
N HIS A 746 -20.75 -4.37 -35.60
CA HIS A 746 -21.92 -4.90 -36.32
C HIS A 746 -22.57 -6.06 -35.59
N GLN A 747 -21.79 -7.03 -35.10
CA GLN A 747 -22.31 -8.21 -34.42
C GLN A 747 -23.09 -7.83 -33.15
N HIS A 748 -22.50 -6.97 -32.31
CA HIS A 748 -23.11 -6.52 -31.07
C HIS A 748 -24.36 -5.68 -31.32
N LEU A 749 -24.31 -4.73 -32.26
CA LEU A 749 -25.43 -3.85 -32.55
C LEU A 749 -26.61 -4.57 -33.20
N ASN A 750 -26.37 -5.52 -34.12
CA ASN A 750 -27.43 -6.35 -34.69
C ASN A 750 -28.11 -7.24 -33.65
N ARG A 751 -27.35 -7.75 -32.66
CA ARG A 751 -27.95 -8.49 -31.54
C ARG A 751 -28.77 -7.55 -30.65
N ALA A 752 -28.25 -6.36 -30.35
CA ALA A 752 -28.97 -5.34 -29.58
C ALA A 752 -30.32 -5.00 -30.24
N LEU A 753 -30.34 -4.74 -31.55
CA LEU A 753 -31.55 -4.44 -32.33
C LEU A 753 -32.59 -5.57 -32.30
N ARG A 754 -32.15 -6.84 -32.33
CA ARG A 754 -33.08 -7.97 -32.20
C ARG A 754 -33.73 -8.01 -30.81
N LEU A 755 -32.94 -7.76 -29.77
CA LEU A 755 -33.41 -7.78 -28.38
C LEU A 755 -34.34 -6.59 -28.07
N SER A 756 -34.00 -5.37 -28.49
CA SER A 756 -34.86 -4.19 -28.29
C SER A 756 -36.20 -4.31 -29.03
N ARG A 757 -36.18 -4.93 -30.22
CA ARG A 757 -37.41 -5.23 -30.97
C ARG A 757 -38.26 -6.30 -30.27
N ALA A 758 -37.63 -7.32 -29.69
CA ALA A 758 -38.34 -8.36 -28.94
C ALA A 758 -38.94 -7.83 -27.63
N SER A 759 -38.23 -6.92 -26.94
CA SER A 759 -38.69 -6.29 -25.71
C SER A 759 -39.73 -5.19 -25.93
N GLY A 760 -39.90 -4.71 -27.16
CA GLY A 760 -40.85 -3.64 -27.51
C GLY A 760 -40.41 -2.24 -27.09
N ASP A 761 -39.12 -2.03 -26.77
CA ASP A 761 -38.61 -0.71 -26.40
C ASP A 761 -38.22 0.09 -27.64
N GLU A 762 -39.18 0.89 -28.12
CA GLU A 762 -39.04 1.67 -29.34
C GLU A 762 -38.00 2.80 -29.24
N ALA A 763 -37.77 3.34 -28.03
CA ALA A 763 -36.79 4.42 -27.83
C ALA A 763 -35.36 3.90 -27.95
N VAL A 764 -35.06 2.77 -27.29
CA VAL A 764 -33.78 2.08 -27.41
C VAL A 764 -33.58 1.56 -28.83
N HIS A 765 -34.62 0.99 -29.46
CA HIS A 765 -34.53 0.51 -30.84
C HIS A 765 -34.18 1.62 -31.83
N MET A 766 -34.81 2.79 -31.70
CA MET A 766 -34.53 3.99 -32.52
C MET A 766 -33.09 4.48 -32.36
N GLU A 767 -32.56 4.53 -31.13
CA GLU A 767 -31.18 4.94 -30.90
C GLU A 767 -30.19 3.94 -31.52
N GLN A 768 -30.48 2.64 -31.43
CA GLN A 768 -29.66 1.59 -32.05
C GLN A 768 -29.67 1.66 -33.58
N LEU A 769 -30.80 1.95 -34.20
CA LEU A 769 -30.88 2.20 -35.65
C LEU A 769 -30.06 3.43 -36.05
N THR A 770 -30.10 4.49 -35.24
CA THR A 770 -29.27 5.68 -35.46
C THR A 770 -27.78 5.34 -35.38
N ASN A 771 -27.36 4.54 -34.39
CA ASN A 771 -25.97 4.09 -34.27
C ASN A 771 -25.56 3.15 -35.42
N LEU A 772 -26.49 2.35 -35.95
CA LEU A 772 -26.25 1.47 -37.09
C LEU A 772 -26.03 2.29 -38.37
N GLY A 773 -26.85 3.32 -38.58
CA GLY A 773 -26.62 4.30 -39.64
C GLY A 773 -25.25 4.97 -39.53
N ALA A 774 -24.83 5.35 -38.32
CA ALA A 774 -23.51 5.95 -38.10
C ALA A 774 -22.36 4.96 -38.39
N LEU A 775 -22.54 3.67 -38.07
CA LEU A 775 -21.57 2.63 -38.38
C LEU A 775 -21.43 2.46 -39.91
N PHE A 776 -22.54 2.38 -40.63
CA PHE A 776 -22.52 2.32 -42.10
C PHE A 776 -21.95 3.60 -42.74
N SER A 777 -22.22 4.78 -42.16
CA SER A 777 -21.61 6.05 -42.60
C SER A 777 -20.08 6.04 -42.47
N ASN A 778 -19.54 5.42 -41.42
CA ASN A 778 -18.09 5.30 -41.23
C ASN A 778 -17.44 4.31 -42.21
N GLU A 779 -18.18 3.29 -42.64
CA GLU A 779 -17.75 2.33 -43.69
C GLU A 779 -18.01 2.84 -45.12
N ASP A 780 -18.53 4.06 -45.27
CA ASP A 780 -19.03 4.62 -46.52
C ASP A 780 -20.05 3.71 -47.26
N ARG A 781 -20.81 2.90 -46.52
CA ARG A 781 -21.95 2.09 -47.03
C ARG A 781 -23.20 2.95 -47.12
N LEU A 782 -23.19 3.91 -48.05
CA LEU A 782 -24.13 5.03 -48.10
C LEU A 782 -25.60 4.63 -48.14
N GLN A 783 -25.98 3.61 -48.94
CA GLN A 783 -27.38 3.19 -49.05
C GLN A 783 -27.87 2.54 -47.74
N ALA A 784 -27.07 1.64 -47.17
CA ALA A 784 -27.39 1.00 -45.90
C ALA A 784 -27.48 2.03 -44.76
N SER A 785 -26.63 3.06 -44.80
CA SER A 785 -26.69 4.18 -43.86
C SER A 785 -27.99 4.96 -44.00
N LEU A 786 -28.40 5.29 -45.23
CA LEU A 786 -29.65 6.00 -45.50
C LEU A 786 -30.86 5.19 -45.01
N ASP A 787 -30.93 3.91 -45.35
CA ASP A 787 -32.03 3.02 -44.97
C ASP A 787 -32.16 2.91 -43.44
N ALA A 788 -31.03 2.78 -42.73
CA ALA A 788 -31.01 2.71 -41.26
C ALA A 788 -31.49 4.03 -40.62
N TYR A 789 -31.08 5.18 -41.15
CA TYR A 789 -31.52 6.47 -40.64
C TYR A 789 -32.99 6.76 -40.95
N LEU A 790 -33.53 6.33 -42.09
CA LEU A 790 -34.96 6.46 -42.40
C LEU A 790 -35.81 5.66 -41.42
N ALA A 791 -35.39 4.42 -41.12
CA ALA A 791 -36.05 3.60 -40.11
C ALA A 791 -35.97 4.26 -38.71
N ALA A 792 -34.84 4.88 -38.36
CA ALA A 792 -34.71 5.62 -37.11
C ALA A 792 -35.59 6.89 -37.07
N GLU A 793 -35.70 7.62 -38.19
CA GLU A 793 -36.52 8.84 -38.28
C GLU A 793 -38.00 8.52 -38.06
N GLU A 794 -38.51 7.45 -38.69
CA GLU A 794 -39.89 7.00 -38.51
C GLU A 794 -40.22 6.78 -37.03
N LYS A 795 -39.33 6.09 -36.31
CA LYS A 795 -39.48 5.83 -34.87
C LYS A 795 -39.35 7.10 -34.03
N ALA A 796 -38.36 7.95 -34.32
CA ALA A 796 -38.20 9.21 -33.60
C ALA A 796 -39.42 10.14 -33.77
N ALA A 797 -40.04 10.13 -34.95
CA ALA A 797 -41.28 10.87 -35.23
C ALA A 797 -42.48 10.30 -34.46
N GLN A 798 -42.64 8.97 -34.42
CA GLN A 798 -43.68 8.30 -33.63
C GLN A 798 -43.56 8.62 -32.14
N LEU A 799 -42.34 8.63 -31.61
CA LEU A 799 -42.03 8.95 -30.21
C LEU A 799 -42.03 10.46 -29.92
N LYS A 800 -42.16 11.32 -30.93
CA LYS A 800 -42.04 12.78 -30.83
C LYS A 800 -40.72 13.24 -30.17
N ASN A 801 -39.64 12.47 -30.35
CA ASN A 801 -38.32 12.80 -29.81
C ASN A 801 -37.61 13.79 -30.75
N ILE A 802 -37.78 15.08 -30.48
CA ILE A 802 -37.24 16.17 -31.29
C ILE A 802 -35.70 16.18 -31.34
N ASP A 803 -35.04 15.86 -30.23
CA ASP A 803 -33.58 15.90 -30.14
C ASP A 803 -32.91 14.85 -31.02
N MET A 804 -33.50 13.64 -31.06
CA MET A 804 -33.07 12.58 -31.95
C MET A 804 -33.45 12.87 -33.41
N LEU A 805 -34.64 13.40 -33.68
CA LEU A 805 -35.03 13.81 -35.04
C LEU A 805 -34.04 14.81 -35.65
N ARG A 806 -33.61 15.82 -34.90
CA ARG A 806 -32.57 16.77 -35.34
C ARG A 806 -31.29 16.06 -35.76
N THR A 807 -30.81 15.14 -34.92
CA THR A 807 -29.56 14.40 -35.16
C THR A 807 -29.69 13.48 -36.39
N ILE A 808 -30.78 12.72 -36.46
CA ILE A 808 -31.06 11.78 -37.55
C ILE A 808 -31.20 12.53 -38.88
N ARG A 809 -31.93 13.66 -38.92
CA ARG A 809 -32.10 14.47 -40.12
C ARG A 809 -30.80 15.07 -40.64
N ASN A 810 -29.93 15.56 -39.76
CA ASN A 810 -28.59 15.96 -40.19
C ASN A 810 -27.85 14.80 -40.88
N ASN A 811 -27.92 13.60 -40.30
CA ASN A 811 -27.23 12.43 -40.85
C ASN A 811 -27.87 11.89 -42.14
N LEU A 812 -29.20 11.97 -42.28
CA LEU A 812 -29.91 11.75 -43.54
C LEU A 812 -29.43 12.72 -44.61
N GLY A 813 -29.31 14.01 -44.26
CA GLY A 813 -28.74 15.04 -45.12
C GLY A 813 -27.34 14.69 -45.62
N VAL A 814 -26.46 14.21 -44.73
CA VAL A 814 -25.11 13.74 -45.10
C VAL A 814 -25.17 12.55 -46.04
N ALA A 815 -25.97 11.53 -45.74
CA ALA A 815 -26.11 10.34 -46.59
C ALA A 815 -26.65 10.70 -47.99
N CYS A 816 -27.69 11.53 -48.06
CA CYS A 816 -28.26 12.01 -49.33
C CYS A 816 -27.25 12.86 -50.12
N ARG A 817 -26.49 13.75 -49.46
CA ARG A 817 -25.42 14.52 -50.11
C ARG A 817 -24.39 13.60 -50.74
N ASP A 818 -23.90 12.63 -49.99
CA ASP A 818 -22.85 11.72 -50.46
C ASP A 818 -23.34 10.78 -51.58
N LEU A 819 -24.66 10.51 -51.65
CA LEU A 819 -25.34 9.84 -52.77
C LEU A 819 -25.65 10.76 -53.96
N GLY A 820 -25.45 12.08 -53.84
CA GLY A 820 -25.76 13.06 -54.88
C GLY A 820 -27.23 13.50 -54.95
N ARG A 821 -28.05 13.12 -53.98
CA ARG A 821 -29.47 13.52 -53.83
C ARG A 821 -29.57 14.87 -53.15
N PHE A 822 -29.08 15.92 -53.83
CA PHE A 822 -28.85 17.23 -53.20
C PHE A 822 -30.11 17.96 -52.72
N ASP A 823 -31.22 17.89 -53.45
CA ASP A 823 -32.46 18.56 -53.02
C ASP A 823 -33.01 17.93 -51.73
N GLU A 824 -33.09 16.59 -51.69
CA GLU A 824 -33.49 15.87 -50.49
C GLU A 824 -32.52 16.09 -49.32
N ALA A 825 -31.22 16.18 -49.61
CA ALA A 825 -30.24 16.52 -48.59
C ALA A 825 -30.50 17.92 -47.99
N LEU A 826 -30.80 18.92 -48.82
CA LEU A 826 -31.13 20.27 -48.36
C LEU A 826 -32.42 20.28 -47.53
N ASP A 827 -33.46 19.55 -47.94
CA ASP A 827 -34.71 19.44 -47.20
C ASP A 827 -34.46 18.91 -45.77
N TYR A 828 -33.70 17.81 -45.65
CA TYR A 828 -33.35 17.25 -44.34
C TYR A 828 -32.48 18.18 -43.48
N LEU A 829 -31.48 18.84 -44.08
CA LEU A 829 -30.58 19.74 -43.36
C LEU A 829 -31.29 21.01 -42.89
N HIS A 830 -32.17 21.59 -43.70
CA HIS A 830 -33.00 22.72 -43.31
C HIS A 830 -33.96 22.33 -42.19
N ALA A 831 -34.61 21.17 -42.30
CA ALA A 831 -35.47 20.65 -41.23
C ALA A 831 -34.69 20.44 -39.92
N ALA A 832 -33.44 19.96 -39.96
CA ALA A 832 -32.59 19.84 -38.77
C ALA A 832 -32.26 21.20 -38.14
N LEU A 833 -31.96 22.22 -38.96
CA LEU A 833 -31.69 23.59 -38.49
C LEU A 833 -32.93 24.26 -37.89
N GLU A 834 -34.12 24.02 -38.45
CA GLU A 834 -35.37 24.53 -37.89
C GLU A 834 -35.65 23.96 -36.50
N LEU A 835 -35.46 22.63 -36.33
CA LEU A 835 -35.58 21.99 -35.02
C LEU A 835 -34.57 22.59 -34.02
N GLU A 836 -33.33 22.81 -34.43
CA GLU A 836 -32.30 23.40 -33.57
C GLU A 836 -32.64 24.83 -33.11
N ARG A 837 -33.09 25.68 -34.04
CA ARG A 837 -33.49 27.07 -33.75
C ARG A 837 -34.65 27.16 -32.77
N SER A 838 -35.58 26.20 -32.82
CA SER A 838 -36.76 26.17 -31.95
C SER A 838 -36.48 25.76 -30.50
N ARG A 839 -35.29 25.20 -30.21
CA ARG A 839 -34.96 24.59 -28.92
C ARG A 839 -33.84 25.31 -28.17
N THR A 840 -32.63 25.25 -28.72
CA THR A 840 -31.39 25.67 -28.00
C THR A 840 -30.53 26.62 -28.82
N ASN A 841 -30.67 26.60 -30.16
CA ASN A 841 -29.86 27.37 -31.09
C ASN A 841 -28.35 27.26 -30.78
N SER A 842 -27.88 26.06 -30.46
CA SER A 842 -26.50 25.82 -30.07
C SER A 842 -25.56 25.89 -31.28
N ILE A 843 -24.34 26.36 -31.06
CA ILE A 843 -23.31 26.44 -32.11
C ILE A 843 -23.00 25.05 -32.67
N ARG A 844 -22.93 24.04 -31.80
CA ARG A 844 -22.69 22.64 -32.22
C ARG A 844 -23.83 22.08 -33.08
N GLY A 845 -25.08 22.38 -32.73
CA GLY A 845 -26.25 21.91 -33.47
C GLY A 845 -26.49 22.63 -34.79
N THR A 846 -25.91 23.82 -34.99
CA THR A 846 -26.04 24.61 -36.23
C THR A 846 -24.84 24.48 -37.17
N ALA A 847 -23.62 24.36 -36.64
CA ALA A 847 -22.38 24.34 -37.43
C ALA A 847 -22.31 23.16 -38.42
N VAL A 848 -22.63 21.94 -37.97
CA VAL A 848 -22.51 20.73 -38.82
C VAL A 848 -23.54 20.72 -39.97
N PRO A 849 -24.85 20.96 -39.73
CA PRO A 849 -25.80 21.06 -40.84
C PRO A 849 -25.46 22.20 -41.82
N LEU A 850 -25.01 23.36 -41.29
CA LEU A 850 -24.64 24.50 -42.13
C LEU A 850 -23.42 24.20 -43.02
N TRP A 851 -22.41 23.50 -42.47
CA TRP A 851 -21.26 23.03 -43.24
C TRP A 851 -21.67 22.03 -44.34
N ASN A 852 -22.64 21.16 -44.07
CA ASN A 852 -23.17 20.24 -45.07
C ASN A 852 -23.93 20.98 -46.19
N ILE A 853 -24.73 22.00 -45.86
CA ILE A 853 -25.41 22.88 -46.84
C ILE A 853 -24.36 23.62 -47.69
N ALA A 854 -23.31 24.16 -47.07
CA ALA A 854 -22.21 24.82 -47.77
C ALA A 854 -21.48 23.86 -48.73
N SER A 855 -21.27 22.61 -48.30
CA SER A 855 -20.70 21.56 -49.16
C SER A 855 -21.58 21.25 -50.36
N ILE A 856 -22.92 21.19 -50.19
CA ILE A 856 -23.86 21.02 -51.31
C ILE A 856 -23.79 22.22 -52.27
N ALA A 857 -23.74 23.45 -51.75
CA ALA A 857 -23.55 24.65 -52.57
C ALA A 857 -22.24 24.59 -53.36
N HIS A 858 -21.16 24.09 -52.75
CA HIS A 858 -19.88 23.88 -53.43
C HIS A 858 -19.98 22.82 -54.54
N PHE A 859 -20.61 21.67 -54.30
CA PHE A 859 -20.88 20.64 -55.32
C PHE A 859 -21.75 21.16 -56.47
N ARG A 860 -22.67 22.09 -56.18
CA ARG A 860 -23.49 22.81 -57.19
C ARG A 860 -22.78 23.99 -57.87
N ARG A 861 -21.49 24.22 -57.58
CA ARG A 861 -20.66 25.32 -58.12
C ARG A 861 -21.10 26.72 -57.69
N GLU A 862 -21.92 26.82 -56.65
CA GLU A 862 -22.28 28.08 -56.00
C GLU A 862 -21.13 28.51 -55.04
N HIS A 863 -19.89 28.58 -55.56
CA HIS A 863 -18.67 28.68 -54.73
C HIS A 863 -18.63 29.91 -53.81
N HIS A 864 -19.14 31.06 -54.27
CA HIS A 864 -19.24 32.27 -53.43
C HIS A 864 -20.18 32.08 -52.24
N LYS A 865 -21.34 31.45 -52.45
CA LYS A 865 -22.29 31.16 -51.38
C LYS A 865 -21.76 30.10 -50.42
N ALA A 866 -21.10 29.07 -50.96
CA ALA A 866 -20.43 28.06 -50.13
C ALA A 866 -19.36 28.68 -49.23
N ASP A 867 -18.56 29.61 -49.78
CA ASP A 867 -17.50 30.31 -49.06
C ASP A 867 -18.05 31.20 -47.92
N GLU A 868 -19.14 31.92 -48.16
CA GLU A 868 -19.84 32.70 -47.12
C GLU A 868 -20.33 31.78 -45.98
N LEU A 869 -20.94 30.65 -46.32
CA LEU A 869 -21.47 29.71 -45.33
C LEU A 869 -20.34 29.01 -44.54
N PHE A 870 -19.25 28.60 -45.18
CA PHE A 870 -18.10 28.02 -44.48
C PHE A 870 -17.41 29.03 -43.56
N SER A 871 -17.28 30.29 -44.00
CA SER A 871 -16.73 31.37 -43.17
C SER A 871 -17.60 31.58 -41.92
N ARG A 872 -18.92 31.57 -42.08
CA ARG A 872 -19.85 31.64 -40.93
C ARG A 872 -19.70 30.46 -39.98
N VAL A 873 -19.59 29.22 -40.50
CA VAL A 873 -19.34 28.02 -39.66
C VAL A 873 -18.05 28.20 -38.84
N TYR A 874 -16.98 28.68 -39.47
CA TYR A 874 -15.71 28.94 -38.80
C TYR A 874 -15.86 30.01 -37.70
N GLU A 875 -16.40 31.19 -38.04
CA GLU A 875 -16.54 32.30 -37.11
C GLU A 875 -17.43 31.98 -35.90
N ASP A 876 -18.58 31.34 -36.14
CA ASP A 876 -19.49 30.93 -35.07
C ASP A 876 -18.84 29.86 -34.20
N SER A 877 -18.07 28.93 -34.79
CA SER A 877 -17.36 27.88 -34.04
C SER A 877 -16.24 28.44 -33.17
N VAL A 878 -15.43 29.39 -33.69
CA VAL A 878 -14.39 30.08 -32.90
C VAL A 878 -15.01 30.83 -31.73
N ARG A 879 -16.11 31.56 -31.98
CA ARG A 879 -16.81 32.31 -30.93
C ARG A 879 -17.41 31.38 -29.86
N GLY A 880 -17.75 30.16 -30.24
CA GLY A 880 -18.30 29.12 -29.37
C GLY A 880 -17.30 28.13 -28.77
N GLY A 881 -16.00 28.25 -29.08
CA GLY A 881 -14.99 27.28 -28.67
C GLY A 881 -15.22 25.85 -29.21
N PHE A 882 -15.83 25.71 -30.38
CA PHE A 882 -16.15 24.41 -30.98
C PHE A 882 -15.07 24.00 -32.00
N SER A 883 -13.94 23.47 -31.53
CA SER A 883 -12.76 23.16 -32.36
C SER A 883 -13.02 22.23 -33.55
N HIS A 884 -14.00 21.33 -33.46
CA HIS A 884 -14.36 20.49 -34.60
C HIS A 884 -15.04 21.29 -35.72
N GLY A 885 -15.92 22.23 -35.37
CA GLY A 885 -16.54 23.14 -36.33
C GLY A 885 -15.55 24.14 -36.92
N GLU A 886 -14.57 24.60 -36.14
CA GLU A 886 -13.45 25.43 -36.63
C GLU A 886 -12.67 24.71 -37.73
N ALA A 887 -12.26 23.47 -37.47
CA ALA A 887 -11.51 22.67 -38.44
C ALA A 887 -12.33 22.38 -39.72
N LEU A 888 -13.63 22.06 -39.58
CA LEU A 888 -14.53 21.86 -40.72
C LEU A 888 -14.69 23.15 -41.56
N GLY A 889 -14.91 24.29 -40.91
CA GLY A 889 -15.02 25.59 -41.59
C GLY A 889 -13.78 25.91 -42.42
N LEU A 890 -12.58 25.74 -41.84
CA LEU A 890 -11.30 25.96 -42.51
C LEU A 890 -11.10 25.02 -43.71
N VAL A 891 -11.46 23.74 -43.59
CA VAL A 891 -11.43 22.80 -44.72
C VAL A 891 -12.36 23.27 -45.85
N GLY A 892 -13.58 23.68 -45.51
CA GLY A 892 -14.55 24.16 -46.50
C GLY A 892 -14.06 25.42 -47.22
N MET A 893 -13.50 26.37 -46.48
CA MET A 893 -12.86 27.57 -47.02
C MET A 893 -11.66 27.23 -47.90
N SER A 894 -10.83 26.25 -47.52
CA SER A 894 -9.73 25.76 -48.36
C SER A 894 -10.27 25.28 -49.71
N ALA A 895 -11.30 24.44 -49.72
CA ALA A 895 -11.90 23.95 -50.96
C ALA A 895 -12.52 25.07 -51.82
N THR A 896 -13.30 25.99 -51.23
CA THR A 896 -13.96 27.07 -51.98
C THR A 896 -12.97 28.11 -52.49
N ARG A 897 -11.96 28.50 -51.71
CA ARG A 897 -10.94 29.47 -52.12
C ARG A 897 -10.16 29.00 -53.33
N ARG A 898 -9.85 27.69 -53.41
CA ARG A 898 -9.26 27.10 -54.61
C ARG A 898 -10.16 27.28 -55.84
N SER A 899 -11.44 26.91 -55.75
CA SER A 899 -12.39 27.05 -56.86
C SER A 899 -12.66 28.51 -57.26
N LEU A 900 -12.41 29.47 -56.36
CA LEU A 900 -12.48 30.91 -56.63
C LEU A 900 -11.16 31.50 -57.16
N GLY A 901 -10.14 30.68 -57.41
CA GLY A 901 -8.82 31.11 -57.90
C GLY A 901 -7.90 31.72 -56.84
N LYS A 902 -8.30 31.73 -55.56
CA LYS A 902 -7.51 32.23 -54.43
C LYS A 902 -6.66 31.10 -53.84
N VAL A 903 -5.67 30.65 -54.60
CA VAL A 903 -4.94 29.41 -54.30
C VAL A 903 -4.04 29.54 -53.06
N GLU A 904 -3.42 30.71 -52.82
CA GLU A 904 -2.61 30.95 -51.63
C GLU A 904 -3.46 30.85 -50.34
N ASP A 905 -4.60 31.55 -50.30
CA ASP A 905 -5.57 31.46 -49.19
C ASP A 905 -6.02 30.01 -48.94
N SER A 906 -6.25 29.24 -50.01
CA SER A 906 -6.66 27.84 -49.93
C SER A 906 -5.62 26.98 -49.19
N ILE A 907 -4.34 27.11 -49.56
CA ILE A 907 -3.24 26.38 -48.92
C ILE A 907 -3.13 26.75 -47.44
N ASP A 908 -3.26 28.03 -47.10
CA ASP A 908 -3.13 28.51 -45.73
C ASP A 908 -4.27 28.04 -44.84
N PHE A 909 -5.53 28.13 -45.31
CA PHE A 909 -6.67 27.58 -44.57
C PHE A 909 -6.58 26.05 -44.42
N GLY A 910 -6.14 25.35 -45.47
CA GLY A 910 -5.91 23.91 -45.41
C GLY A 910 -4.87 23.52 -44.35
N ARG A 911 -3.75 24.25 -44.27
CA ARG A 911 -2.71 24.04 -43.24
C ARG A 911 -3.22 24.29 -41.82
N GLN A 912 -4.01 25.34 -41.62
CA GLN A 912 -4.64 25.62 -40.33
C GLN A 912 -5.60 24.50 -39.92
N ALA A 913 -6.43 24.02 -40.85
CA ALA A 913 -7.31 22.87 -40.61
C ALA A 913 -6.52 21.61 -40.25
N LEU A 914 -5.44 21.31 -40.97
CA LEU A 914 -4.57 20.16 -40.70
C LEU A 914 -3.93 20.23 -39.31
N ALA A 915 -3.47 21.41 -38.89
CA ALA A 915 -2.89 21.61 -37.57
C ALA A 915 -3.91 21.35 -36.45
N LEU A 916 -5.14 21.86 -36.59
CA LEU A 916 -6.23 21.58 -35.64
C LEU A 916 -6.63 20.11 -35.64
N ALA A 917 -6.77 19.50 -36.82
CA ALA A 917 -7.15 18.09 -36.94
C ALA A 917 -6.13 17.18 -36.26
N ARG A 918 -4.82 17.43 -36.43
CA ARG A 918 -3.75 16.69 -35.74
C ARG A 918 -3.76 16.91 -34.24
N ARG A 919 -3.93 18.16 -33.79
CA ARG A 919 -3.98 18.52 -32.37
C ARG A 919 -5.10 17.78 -31.62
N PHE A 920 -6.26 17.63 -32.24
CA PHE A 920 -7.45 17.02 -31.64
C PHE A 920 -7.76 15.61 -32.16
N ALA A 921 -6.85 15.01 -32.94
CA ALA A 921 -7.01 13.68 -33.56
C ALA A 921 -8.31 13.51 -34.40
N PHE A 922 -8.72 14.55 -35.13
CA PHE A 922 -9.88 14.50 -36.04
C PHE A 922 -9.52 13.80 -37.37
N ARG A 923 -9.38 12.47 -37.34
CA ARG A 923 -8.85 11.64 -38.45
C ARG A 923 -9.47 11.93 -39.83
N ARG A 924 -10.80 12.01 -39.94
CA ARG A 924 -11.47 12.29 -41.24
C ARG A 924 -11.22 13.73 -41.71
N VAL A 925 -11.17 14.70 -40.79
CA VAL A 925 -10.88 16.10 -41.11
C VAL A 925 -9.43 16.26 -41.55
N GLU A 926 -8.50 15.49 -40.97
CA GLU A 926 -7.10 15.44 -41.42
C GLU A 926 -6.99 14.91 -42.87
N CYS A 927 -7.70 13.83 -43.21
CA CYS A 927 -7.73 13.32 -44.59
C CYS A 927 -8.30 14.35 -45.58
N GLU A 928 -9.38 15.03 -45.19
CA GLU A 928 -10.05 16.06 -45.98
C GLU A 928 -9.13 17.30 -46.15
N ALA A 929 -8.45 17.74 -45.08
CA ALA A 929 -7.48 18.84 -45.13
C ALA A 929 -6.30 18.50 -46.05
N LEU A 930 -5.70 17.32 -45.92
CA LEU A 930 -4.62 16.87 -46.82
C LEU A 930 -5.09 16.84 -48.27
N SER A 931 -6.29 16.30 -48.54
CA SER A 931 -6.82 16.22 -49.90
C SER A 931 -7.05 17.61 -50.51
N THR A 932 -7.62 18.54 -49.75
CA THR A 932 -7.86 19.93 -50.22
C THR A 932 -6.55 20.71 -50.43
N ILE A 933 -5.54 20.54 -49.58
CA ILE A 933 -4.20 21.11 -49.75
C ILE A 933 -3.53 20.54 -51.02
N GLY A 934 -3.60 19.23 -51.23
CA GLY A 934 -3.04 18.57 -52.41
C GLY A 934 -3.65 19.11 -53.71
N GLU A 935 -4.97 19.26 -53.73
CA GLU A 935 -5.73 19.88 -54.83
C GLU A 935 -5.34 21.37 -55.01
N ALA A 936 -5.14 22.13 -53.94
CA ALA A 936 -4.72 23.54 -54.03
C ALA A 936 -3.30 23.69 -54.60
N TRP A 937 -2.35 22.88 -54.15
CA TRP A 937 -1.01 22.83 -54.74
C TRP A 937 -1.05 22.45 -56.21
N PHE A 938 -1.91 21.51 -56.59
CA PHE A 938 -2.11 21.17 -58.00
C PHE A 938 -2.58 22.38 -58.80
N SER A 939 -3.61 23.10 -58.33
CA SER A 939 -4.11 24.33 -58.98
C SER A 939 -3.07 25.46 -59.06
N SER A 940 -2.08 25.50 -58.17
CA SER A 940 -0.96 26.46 -58.25
C SER A 940 0.09 26.11 -59.31
N GLY A 941 0.04 24.91 -59.89
CA GLY A 941 1.06 24.36 -60.79
C GLY A 941 2.22 23.65 -60.07
N ALA A 942 2.28 23.68 -58.73
CA ALA A 942 3.32 23.03 -57.93
C ALA A 942 3.08 21.51 -57.79
N THR A 943 3.23 20.77 -58.89
CA THR A 943 2.93 19.32 -58.94
C THR A 943 3.79 18.46 -58.00
N ALA A 944 5.00 18.90 -57.65
CA ALA A 944 5.86 18.20 -56.68
C ALA A 944 5.26 18.25 -55.27
N SER A 945 4.95 19.46 -54.78
CA SER A 945 4.30 19.67 -53.47
C SER A 945 2.93 18.99 -53.41
N SER A 946 2.17 19.02 -54.50
CA SER A 946 0.88 18.32 -54.60
C SER A 946 1.06 16.80 -54.42
N SER A 947 2.04 16.19 -55.09
CA SER A 947 2.36 14.76 -54.96
C SER A 947 2.71 14.38 -53.53
N GLU A 948 3.58 15.14 -52.87
CA GLU A 948 4.00 14.88 -51.47
C GLU A 948 2.81 14.91 -50.50
N VAL A 949 1.87 15.83 -50.72
CA VAL A 949 0.67 15.93 -49.88
C VAL A 949 -0.31 14.79 -50.16
N PHE A 950 -0.49 14.38 -51.42
CA PHE A 950 -1.31 13.21 -51.74
C PHE A 950 -0.69 11.89 -51.25
N ASP A 951 0.64 11.78 -51.18
CA ASP A 951 1.32 10.65 -50.55
C ASP A 951 1.00 10.58 -49.05
N GLN A 952 1.01 11.73 -48.36
CA GLN A 952 0.57 11.81 -46.96
C GLN A 952 -0.91 11.43 -46.81
N ALA A 953 -1.79 11.97 -47.67
CA ALA A 953 -3.22 11.64 -47.67
C ALA A 953 -3.45 10.14 -47.88
N MET A 954 -2.75 9.53 -48.83
CA MET A 954 -2.83 8.10 -49.15
C MET A 954 -2.36 7.23 -47.99
N SER A 955 -1.18 7.55 -47.42
CA SER A 955 -0.61 6.80 -46.29
C SER A 955 -1.55 6.83 -45.09
N TYR A 956 -2.03 8.02 -44.71
CA TYR A 956 -2.91 8.19 -43.56
C TYR A 956 -4.29 7.57 -43.79
N SER A 957 -4.85 7.67 -45.00
CA SER A 957 -6.14 7.04 -45.32
C SER A 957 -6.08 5.52 -45.33
N ARG A 958 -4.94 4.92 -45.72
CA ARG A 958 -4.72 3.47 -45.63
C ARG A 958 -4.60 2.97 -44.20
N GLU A 959 -3.92 3.72 -43.34
CA GLU A 959 -3.82 3.42 -41.90
C GLU A 959 -5.21 3.26 -41.26
N TYR A 960 -6.15 4.14 -41.61
CA TYR A 960 -7.52 4.13 -41.07
C TYR A 960 -8.57 3.47 -41.97
N SER A 961 -8.17 2.87 -43.09
CA SER A 961 -9.06 2.20 -44.05
C SER A 961 -10.21 3.07 -44.57
N PHE A 962 -9.94 4.35 -44.83
CA PHE A 962 -10.95 5.27 -45.40
C PHE A 962 -10.94 5.25 -46.93
N SER A 963 -11.71 4.34 -47.52
CA SER A 963 -11.76 4.10 -48.97
C SER A 963 -11.97 5.36 -49.80
N ARG A 964 -12.86 6.28 -49.38
CA ARG A 964 -13.12 7.50 -50.15
C ARG A 964 -11.91 8.43 -50.26
N PHE A 965 -11.07 8.51 -49.23
CA PHE A 965 -9.88 9.36 -49.22
C PHE A 965 -8.70 8.70 -49.95
N ILE A 966 -8.62 7.37 -49.91
CA ILE A 966 -7.72 6.60 -50.78
C ILE A 966 -8.08 6.86 -52.26
N ALA A 967 -9.36 6.78 -52.61
CA ALA A 967 -9.84 7.03 -53.97
C ALA A 967 -9.56 8.47 -54.42
N ARG A 968 -9.80 9.46 -53.55
CA ARG A 968 -9.51 10.87 -53.84
C ARG A 968 -8.01 11.16 -54.01
N ALA A 969 -7.14 10.49 -53.25
CA ALA A 969 -5.70 10.58 -53.46
C ALA A 969 -5.27 9.96 -54.81
N PHE A 970 -5.88 8.84 -55.22
CA PHE A 970 -5.69 8.31 -56.58
C PHE A 970 -6.12 9.31 -57.66
N GLU A 971 -7.25 10.01 -57.50
CA GLU A 971 -7.62 11.09 -58.44
C GLU A 971 -6.57 12.21 -58.49
N GLY A 972 -6.05 12.62 -57.33
CA GLY A 972 -4.96 13.61 -57.25
C GLY A 972 -3.71 13.19 -58.02
N PHE A 973 -3.26 11.94 -57.84
CA PHE A 973 -2.14 11.38 -58.61
C PHE A 973 -2.45 11.30 -60.11
N ALA A 974 -3.69 10.97 -60.48
CA ALA A 974 -4.12 10.94 -61.87
C ALA A 974 -4.07 12.34 -62.50
N HIS A 975 -4.53 13.38 -61.79
CA HIS A 975 -4.44 14.78 -62.25
C HIS A 975 -2.99 15.23 -62.43
N ILE A 976 -2.10 14.88 -61.50
CA ILE A 976 -0.66 15.17 -61.61
C ILE A 976 -0.03 14.47 -62.82
N ALA A 977 -0.32 13.18 -63.03
CA ALA A 977 0.21 12.42 -64.15
C ALA A 977 -0.31 12.96 -65.50
N TYR A 978 -1.59 13.32 -65.56
CA TYR A 978 -2.20 13.92 -66.73
C TYR A 978 -1.54 15.26 -67.08
N ALA A 979 -1.33 16.15 -66.10
CA ALA A 979 -0.64 17.42 -66.29
C ALA A 979 0.82 17.28 -66.75
N ARG A 980 1.46 16.13 -66.48
CA ARG A 980 2.82 15.79 -66.95
C ARG A 980 2.84 15.10 -68.32
N GLY A 981 1.68 14.85 -68.92
CA GLY A 981 1.54 14.12 -70.19
C GLY A 981 1.66 12.60 -70.09
N ASP A 982 1.72 12.03 -68.88
CA ASP A 982 1.73 10.57 -68.67
C ASP A 982 0.31 10.01 -68.63
N MET A 983 -0.28 9.85 -69.82
CA MET A 983 -1.66 9.38 -69.99
C MET A 983 -1.89 7.97 -69.43
N ALA A 984 -0.90 7.08 -69.55
CA ALA A 984 -1.03 5.69 -69.10
C ALA A 984 -1.11 5.62 -67.56
N THR A 985 -0.29 6.41 -66.86
CA THR A 985 -0.35 6.51 -65.40
C THR A 985 -1.62 7.21 -64.93
N ALA A 986 -2.06 8.27 -65.63
CA ALA A 986 -3.32 8.95 -65.32
C ALA A 986 -4.54 8.01 -65.42
N GLU A 987 -4.64 7.26 -66.53
CA GLU A 987 -5.69 6.27 -66.76
C GLU A 987 -5.70 5.18 -65.68
N ARG A 988 -4.53 4.65 -65.31
CA ARG A 988 -4.41 3.67 -64.23
C ARG A 988 -4.94 4.22 -62.92
N HIS A 989 -4.51 5.41 -62.52
CA HIS A 989 -4.93 6.00 -61.25
C HIS A 989 -6.41 6.39 -61.21
N TRP A 990 -7.01 6.86 -62.31
CA TRP A 990 -8.47 7.05 -62.34
C TRP A 990 -9.25 5.73 -62.26
N ARG A 991 -8.74 4.63 -62.83
CA ARG A 991 -9.32 3.29 -62.61
C ARG A 991 -9.22 2.86 -61.16
N ASP A 992 -8.04 3.02 -60.55
CA ASP A 992 -7.82 2.70 -59.14
C ASP A 992 -8.77 3.52 -58.24
N ALA A 993 -8.96 4.81 -58.53
CA ALA A 993 -9.92 5.67 -57.84
C ALA A 993 -11.37 5.15 -58.01
N LEU A 994 -11.77 4.83 -59.24
CA LEU A 994 -13.11 4.35 -59.57
C LEU A 994 -13.47 3.02 -58.91
N ASP A 995 -12.49 2.13 -58.77
CA ASP A 995 -12.62 0.82 -58.12
C ASP A 995 -12.57 0.93 -56.59
N THR A 996 -11.90 1.96 -56.06
CA THR A 996 -11.80 2.21 -54.61
C THR A 996 -13.00 3.00 -54.08
N TYR A 997 -13.58 3.90 -54.88
CA TYR A 997 -14.75 4.67 -54.48
C TYR A 997 -15.94 3.75 -54.15
N PRO A 998 -16.69 4.02 -53.06
CA PRO A 998 -17.95 3.34 -52.80
C PRO A 998 -18.90 3.46 -53.99
N ALA A 999 -19.55 2.34 -54.35
CA ALA A 999 -20.16 2.17 -55.66
C ALA A 999 -21.19 3.25 -56.06
N ASN A 1000 -21.91 3.78 -55.08
CA ASN A 1000 -22.98 4.76 -55.19
C ASN A 1000 -22.61 6.16 -54.68
N MET A 1001 -21.33 6.42 -54.40
CA MET A 1001 -20.88 7.75 -54.00
C MET A 1001 -20.88 8.72 -55.18
N HIS A 1002 -21.42 9.93 -54.99
CA HIS A 1002 -21.51 10.95 -56.03
C HIS A 1002 -20.15 11.26 -56.67
N GLU A 1003 -19.10 11.37 -55.86
CA GLU A 1003 -17.76 11.72 -56.31
C GLU A 1003 -17.13 10.68 -57.26
N ARG A 1004 -17.61 9.43 -57.22
CA ARG A 1004 -17.17 8.37 -58.14
C ARG A 1004 -17.40 8.75 -59.61
N ALA A 1005 -18.36 9.64 -59.88
CA ALA A 1005 -18.65 10.15 -61.20
C ALA A 1005 -17.48 10.98 -61.79
N TYR A 1006 -16.63 11.60 -60.96
CA TYR A 1006 -15.50 12.41 -61.45
C TYR A 1006 -14.41 11.54 -62.09
N ALA A 1007 -13.97 10.48 -61.40
CA ALA A 1007 -13.03 9.52 -61.96
C ALA A 1007 -13.57 8.85 -63.23
N ARG A 1008 -14.87 8.49 -63.25
CA ARG A 1008 -15.54 7.94 -64.44
C ARG A 1008 -15.50 8.94 -65.61
N PHE A 1009 -15.87 10.19 -65.34
CA PHE A 1009 -15.88 11.26 -66.33
C PHE A 1009 -14.48 11.43 -66.95
N HIS A 1010 -13.43 11.49 -66.13
CA HIS A 1010 -12.06 11.62 -66.64
C HIS A 1010 -11.62 10.41 -67.48
N LEU A 1011 -12.01 9.19 -67.11
CA LEU A 1011 -11.74 8.00 -67.91
C LEU A 1011 -12.44 8.03 -69.26
N ASP A 1012 -13.69 8.50 -69.30
CA ASP A 1012 -14.48 8.57 -70.53
C ASP A 1012 -13.99 9.71 -71.47
N SER A 1013 -13.37 10.74 -70.91
CA SER A 1013 -12.80 11.89 -71.63
C SER A 1013 -11.33 11.71 -72.06
N LEU A 1014 -10.64 10.63 -71.66
CA LEU A 1014 -9.26 10.35 -72.08
C LEU A 1014 -9.12 10.35 -73.61
N GLY A 1015 -8.30 11.27 -74.14
CA GLY A 1015 -8.03 11.39 -75.58
C GLY A 1015 -9.08 12.17 -76.38
N ARG A 1016 -10.07 12.80 -75.74
CA ARG A 1016 -11.00 13.74 -76.37
C ARG A 1016 -10.70 15.17 -75.90
N ALA A 1017 -10.67 16.13 -76.83
CA ALA A 1017 -10.58 17.56 -76.53
C ALA A 1017 -11.94 18.13 -76.07
N GLU A 1018 -12.74 17.33 -75.35
CA GLU A 1018 -14.02 17.78 -74.82
C GLU A 1018 -13.78 18.39 -73.44
N ALA A 1019 -14.04 19.69 -73.34
CA ALA A 1019 -14.14 20.38 -72.07
C ALA A 1019 -15.27 19.75 -71.26
N GLY A 1020 -14.91 18.99 -70.24
CA GLY A 1020 -15.89 18.67 -69.21
C GLY A 1020 -15.30 18.86 -67.83
N ASP A 1021 -16.24 19.12 -66.94
CA ASP A 1021 -16.11 20.21 -66.00
C ASP A 1021 -15.96 19.56 -64.61
N CYS A 1022 -14.73 19.26 -64.23
CA CYS A 1022 -14.38 18.74 -62.90
C CYS A 1022 -13.87 19.89 -62.04
N PHE A 1023 -14.66 20.28 -61.03
CA PHE A 1023 -14.32 21.41 -60.16
C PHE A 1023 -13.09 21.15 -59.26
N ARG A 1024 -12.63 19.88 -59.17
CA ARG A 1024 -11.43 19.51 -58.41
C ARG A 1024 -10.13 19.85 -59.14
N CYS A 1025 -10.08 19.68 -60.45
CA CYS A 1025 -8.90 20.00 -61.25
C CYS A 1025 -8.97 21.37 -61.93
N GLY A 1026 -10.15 22.03 -61.96
CA GLY A 1026 -10.31 23.42 -62.42
C GLY A 1026 -9.96 23.65 -63.90
N PHE A 1027 -9.78 22.58 -64.69
CA PHE A 1027 -9.53 22.69 -66.11
C PHE A 1027 -10.79 23.16 -66.84
N HIS A 1028 -10.82 24.42 -67.25
CA HIS A 1028 -11.38 24.75 -68.55
C HIS A 1028 -10.36 24.27 -69.59
N TYR A 1029 -10.71 23.31 -70.45
CA TYR A 1029 -9.92 23.02 -71.63
C TYR A 1029 -10.02 24.21 -72.59
N ASP A 1030 -9.24 25.26 -72.37
CA ASP A 1030 -9.01 26.30 -73.35
C ASP A 1030 -7.54 26.76 -73.32
N ALA A 1031 -6.95 26.72 -74.52
CA ALA A 1031 -5.63 27.24 -74.94
C ALA A 1031 -4.36 26.47 -74.55
N ALA A 1032 -3.98 25.49 -75.40
CA ALA A 1032 -2.77 25.52 -76.25
C ALA A 1032 -2.74 24.33 -77.21
#